data_AF-A0A818XM01-F1
#
_entry.id   AF-A0A818XM01-F1
#
_cell.length_a   1.000
_cell.length_b   1.000
_cell.length_c   1.000
_cell.angle_alpha   90.00
_cell.angle_beta   90.00
_cell.angle_gamma   90.00
#
_symmetry.space_group_name_H-M   'P 1'
#
loop_
_entity.id
_entity.type
_entity.pdbx_description
1 polymer ?
#
loop_
_entity_poly.entity_id
_entity_poly.type
_entity_poly.pdbx_seq_one_letter_code
_entity_poly.pdbx_strand_id
1 'polypeptide(L)'
;MGETDTTNYRVYPSRWIQLIIYVLATFSNALHSMTFSPIQSETSEFYGLSTIQVNVLAIIFLFLYPVGTILSIWLNQKFSLRTGIIVGSILNLGAFIRLFSLISPLNGYAALIIGQLFPAISTALFMNITALFAARWFAPKQRDVATAIGSMANPLGLAIGSLVPSLIVTDGSSSTSFFILLIVEAGFTLLTTLLVLFLFRSEPPTPPSPSEEHRLPINIKKDLIDLLKNRHYLILLFSFSLGLALFNAITALLYQIIQPTGYSSTDAGIFGAIIIIAGLLNAFLAGIIMDRTHAYRLILKLLSIGACGSCIYFILILQPNQFYPLAVSIGLMGFFLLPLLPVAFECAVECTYPIRAEWSTGLLMCVGNVLGGIFIFVLGELIKSKSISNSMIIITPTSIFILCCSVISTLVLLIYNGPYLRLEAEYRVDTRTFSDASVLILLNQTALMMNIKYLDAQGWTTTDSMKNARWAHTATVLTNGKVLVAGGTSNIGVLNNAELYDPSVRMWTTTNNMNSRRYYHSASILPNGQVLFTGGTNGNTLMSTELYDPSTGVWTMTGNMNIGRFEHTATVLPNGKVLVTGGYSNGNILNSSELYDPSTRTWTITDSMNIRRYYHSASILMNGKVLVTGGYVNNIALSMSELYDPLTQTWTIINNMNNARYYHKASILIDGQVLITGGFNNNYLNSAELYDPLTGTWTITGNMNYARMTHTVSILRNGTILVTGGYNSSGQLNSAELYNPTTRQWTITNFMNDKRYYHTASVLVDGNVLVTGGRDNISSTEILYIN
;
A
#
# COMPACT_ATOMS: atom_id res chain seq x y z
N MET A 1 -13.48 -33.12 18.06
CA MET A 1 -13.41 -33.31 16.60
C MET A 1 -13.94 -32.06 15.95
N GLY A 2 -13.05 -31.35 15.27
CA GLY A 2 -13.28 -30.11 14.54
C GLY A 2 -11.94 -29.82 13.90
N GLU A 3 -11.66 -30.51 12.80
CA GLU A 3 -10.44 -30.32 12.01
C GLU A 3 -10.32 -28.84 11.67
N THR A 4 -9.26 -28.21 12.15
CA THR A 4 -8.78 -26.94 11.62
C THR A 4 -8.24 -27.24 10.23
N ASP A 5 -9.11 -27.18 9.21
CA ASP A 5 -8.70 -27.16 7.81
C ASP A 5 -7.78 -25.95 7.63
N THR A 6 -6.48 -26.19 7.61
CA THR A 6 -5.50 -25.21 7.14
C THR A 6 -5.71 -25.10 5.63
N THR A 7 -6.55 -24.16 5.20
CA THR A 7 -6.80 -23.87 3.79
C THR A 7 -5.50 -23.38 3.15
N ASN A 8 -4.77 -24.29 2.52
CA ASN A 8 -3.54 -23.96 1.79
C ASN A 8 -3.90 -23.10 0.56
N TYR A 9 -3.57 -21.80 0.61
CA TYR A 9 -3.71 -20.91 -0.54
C TYR A 9 -2.76 -21.34 -1.65
N ARG A 10 -3.30 -21.64 -2.82
CA ARG A 10 -2.52 -22.11 -3.97
C ARG A 10 -2.93 -21.37 -5.22
N VAL A 11 -1.93 -21.00 -6.01
CA VAL A 11 -2.12 -20.36 -7.29
C VAL A 11 -1.93 -21.35 -8.42
N TYR A 12 -2.89 -21.39 -9.36
CA TYR A 12 -2.89 -22.35 -10.47
C TYR A 12 -2.39 -21.71 -11.76
N PRO A 13 -1.61 -22.43 -12.60
CA PRO A 13 -1.18 -21.93 -13.91
C PRO A 13 -2.35 -21.58 -14.83
N SER A 14 -3.50 -22.23 -14.66
CA SER A 14 -4.72 -21.99 -15.44
C SER A 14 -5.25 -20.56 -15.36
N ARG A 15 -4.88 -19.77 -14.35
CA ARG A 15 -5.30 -18.36 -14.19
C ARG A 15 -5.01 -17.48 -15.41
N TRP A 16 -3.87 -17.70 -16.08
CA TRP A 16 -3.51 -16.92 -17.27
C TRP A 16 -4.37 -17.29 -18.47
N ILE A 17 -4.73 -18.56 -18.61
CA ILE A 17 -5.69 -19.02 -19.63
C ILE A 17 -7.06 -18.39 -19.38
N GLN A 18 -7.51 -18.36 -18.12
CA GLN A 18 -8.78 -17.72 -17.75
C GLN A 18 -8.74 -16.21 -18.02
N LEU A 19 -7.62 -15.53 -17.72
CA LEU A 19 -7.45 -14.11 -18.02
C LEU A 19 -7.47 -13.86 -19.54
N ILE A 20 -6.82 -14.70 -20.35
CA ILE A 20 -6.85 -14.58 -21.81
C ILE A 20 -8.28 -14.72 -22.34
N ILE A 21 -9.03 -15.71 -21.88
CA ILE A 21 -10.43 -15.90 -22.30
C ILE A 21 -11.27 -14.69 -21.91
N TYR A 22 -11.10 -14.17 -20.69
CA TYR A 22 -11.78 -12.98 -20.22
C TYR A 22 -11.42 -11.73 -21.05
N VAL A 23 -10.13 -11.52 -21.32
CA VAL A 23 -9.63 -10.42 -22.14
C VAL A 23 -10.20 -10.49 -23.55
N LEU A 24 -10.23 -11.68 -24.17
CA LEU A 24 -10.81 -11.86 -25.51
C LEU A 24 -12.31 -11.54 -25.54
N ALA A 25 -13.07 -11.95 -24.51
CA ALA A 25 -14.49 -11.65 -24.41
C ALA A 25 -14.76 -10.13 -24.25
N THR A 26 -14.01 -9.47 -23.36
CA THR A 26 -14.09 -8.02 -23.15
C THR A 26 -13.66 -7.24 -24.40
N PHE A 27 -12.59 -7.69 -25.07
CA PHE A 27 -12.11 -7.13 -26.33
C PHE A 27 -13.17 -7.28 -27.43
N SER A 28 -13.78 -8.45 -27.57
CA SER A 28 -14.87 -8.69 -28.54
C SER A 28 -16.07 -7.78 -28.28
N ASN A 29 -16.42 -7.54 -27.02
CA ASN A 29 -17.50 -6.62 -26.68
C ASN A 29 -17.19 -5.18 -27.12
N ALA A 30 -15.96 -4.73 -26.89
CA ALA A 30 -15.53 -3.38 -27.24
C ALA A 30 -15.56 -3.12 -28.76
N LEU A 31 -15.22 -4.12 -29.59
CA LEU A 31 -15.30 -4.03 -31.07
C LEU A 31 -16.69 -3.56 -31.53
N HIS A 32 -17.77 -4.10 -30.93
CA HIS A 32 -19.14 -3.78 -31.32
C HIS A 32 -19.50 -2.31 -31.19
N SER A 33 -18.96 -1.63 -30.17
CA SER A 33 -19.26 -0.22 -29.95
C SER A 33 -18.67 0.68 -31.02
N MET A 34 -17.60 0.24 -31.68
CA MET A 34 -16.86 0.99 -32.71
C MET A 34 -17.12 0.49 -34.13
N THR A 35 -17.92 -0.56 -34.36
CA THR A 35 -18.17 -1.12 -35.71
C THR A 35 -18.59 -0.08 -36.76
N PHE A 36 -19.49 0.85 -36.41
CA PHE A 36 -20.08 1.80 -37.37
C PHE A 36 -19.53 3.22 -37.26
N SER A 37 -18.84 3.55 -36.16
CA SER A 37 -18.37 4.93 -35.91
C SER A 37 -17.30 5.43 -36.90
N PRO A 38 -16.32 4.61 -37.35
CA PRO A 38 -15.29 5.03 -38.31
C PRO A 38 -15.78 5.11 -39.76
N ILE A 39 -16.85 4.38 -40.09
CA ILE A 39 -17.40 4.24 -41.45
C ILE A 39 -18.79 4.89 -41.53
N GLN A 40 -18.93 6.06 -40.91
CA GLN A 40 -20.21 6.72 -40.70
C GLN A 40 -20.86 7.15 -42.02
N SER A 41 -20.07 7.74 -42.94
CA SER A 41 -20.54 8.19 -44.26
C SER A 41 -21.05 7.02 -45.09
N GLU A 42 -20.29 5.94 -45.13
CA GLU A 42 -20.56 4.74 -45.92
C GLU A 42 -21.78 4.01 -45.34
N THR A 43 -21.91 3.95 -44.01
CA THR A 43 -23.08 3.38 -43.32
C THR A 43 -24.34 4.21 -43.58
N SER A 44 -24.22 5.54 -43.55
CA SER A 44 -25.32 6.46 -43.84
C SER A 44 -25.84 6.30 -45.26
N GLU A 45 -24.94 6.19 -46.24
CA GLU A 45 -25.28 5.98 -47.64
C GLU A 45 -25.90 4.60 -47.89
N PHE A 46 -25.26 3.53 -47.39
CA PHE A 46 -25.70 2.15 -47.67
C PHE A 46 -27.07 1.81 -47.05
N TYR A 47 -27.35 2.29 -45.84
CA TYR A 47 -28.61 2.03 -45.14
C TYR A 47 -29.64 3.15 -45.31
N GLY A 48 -29.30 4.26 -45.98
CA GLY A 48 -30.17 5.43 -46.13
C GLY A 48 -30.48 6.14 -44.80
N LEU A 49 -29.52 6.17 -43.89
CA LEU A 49 -29.69 6.68 -42.52
C LEU A 49 -29.14 8.09 -42.36
N SER A 50 -29.69 8.85 -41.44
CA SER A 50 -29.09 10.10 -40.99
C SER A 50 -27.81 9.85 -40.17
N THR A 51 -26.89 10.82 -40.18
CA THR A 51 -25.69 10.82 -39.33
C THR A 51 -26.01 10.61 -37.86
N ILE A 52 -27.13 11.16 -37.39
CA ILE A 52 -27.61 11.01 -36.01
C ILE A 52 -27.97 9.56 -35.71
N GLN A 53 -28.69 8.88 -36.61
CA GLN A 53 -29.05 7.47 -36.45
C GLN A 53 -27.82 6.55 -36.37
N VAL A 54 -26.77 6.82 -37.16
CA VAL A 54 -25.52 6.05 -37.08
C VAL A 54 -24.81 6.28 -35.75
N ASN A 55 -24.75 7.52 -35.26
CA ASN A 55 -24.12 7.85 -33.97
C ASN A 55 -24.84 7.21 -32.77
N VAL A 56 -26.16 7.06 -32.85
CA VAL A 56 -26.95 6.39 -31.81
C VAL A 56 -26.45 4.96 -31.59
N LEU A 57 -25.97 4.24 -32.61
CA LEU A 57 -25.43 2.89 -32.49
C LEU A 57 -24.20 2.81 -31.56
N ALA A 58 -23.38 3.86 -31.50
CA ALA A 58 -22.25 3.94 -30.57
C ALA A 58 -22.69 4.46 -29.19
N ILE A 59 -23.52 5.51 -29.16
CA ILE A 59 -23.97 6.18 -27.93
C ILE A 59 -24.80 5.25 -27.03
N ILE A 60 -25.54 4.29 -27.60
CA ILE A 60 -26.33 3.30 -26.84
C ILE A 60 -25.48 2.54 -25.79
N PHE A 61 -24.19 2.29 -26.06
CA PHE A 61 -23.30 1.62 -25.10
C PHE A 61 -23.13 2.41 -23.80
N LEU A 62 -23.06 3.74 -23.90
CA LEU A 62 -22.86 4.62 -22.75
C LEU A 62 -24.12 4.67 -21.87
N PHE A 63 -25.31 4.75 -22.48
CA PHE A 63 -26.58 4.88 -21.75
C PHE A 63 -27.18 3.55 -21.29
N LEU A 64 -26.83 2.41 -21.89
CA LEU A 64 -27.23 1.09 -21.40
C LEU A 64 -26.26 0.49 -20.38
N TYR A 65 -25.10 1.10 -20.17
CA TYR A 65 -24.16 0.70 -19.12
C TYR A 65 -24.79 0.60 -17.71
N PRO A 66 -25.66 1.53 -17.26
CA PRO A 66 -26.35 1.40 -15.98
C PRO A 66 -27.25 0.17 -15.88
N VAL A 67 -27.98 -0.15 -16.96
CA VAL A 67 -28.84 -1.34 -17.02
C VAL A 67 -28.00 -2.61 -16.91
N GLY A 68 -26.89 -2.67 -17.66
CA GLY A 68 -25.92 -3.75 -17.56
C GLY A 68 -25.27 -3.85 -16.19
N THR A 69 -25.02 -2.72 -15.51
CA THR A 69 -24.44 -2.71 -14.16
C THR A 69 -25.37 -3.35 -13.14
N ILE A 70 -26.66 -2.99 -13.17
CA ILE A 70 -27.68 -3.61 -12.32
C ILE A 70 -27.76 -5.12 -12.59
N LEU A 71 -27.78 -5.52 -13.86
CA LEU A 71 -27.81 -6.93 -14.26
C LEU A 71 -26.56 -7.69 -13.79
N SER A 72 -25.38 -7.11 -13.97
CA SER A 72 -24.09 -7.67 -13.54
C SER A 72 -24.05 -7.93 -12.04
N ILE A 73 -24.48 -6.95 -11.23
CA ILE A 73 -24.53 -7.07 -9.77
C ILE A 73 -25.50 -8.19 -9.36
N TRP A 74 -26.69 -8.24 -9.96
CA TRP A 74 -27.72 -9.24 -9.67
C TRP A 74 -27.26 -10.67 -10.01
N LEU A 75 -26.68 -10.87 -11.20
CA LEU A 75 -26.17 -12.17 -11.63
C LEU A 75 -25.07 -12.69 -10.70
N ASN A 76 -24.10 -11.84 -10.37
CA ASN A 76 -22.97 -12.21 -9.54
C ASN A 76 -23.35 -12.40 -8.07
N GLN A 77 -24.48 -11.86 -7.62
CA GLN A 77 -25.00 -12.10 -6.27
C GLN A 77 -25.76 -13.42 -6.18
N LYS A 78 -26.65 -13.68 -7.14
CA LYS A 78 -27.55 -14.86 -7.10
C LYS A 78 -26.86 -16.14 -7.55
N PHE A 79 -25.89 -16.03 -8.44
CA PHE A 79 -25.20 -17.15 -9.05
C PHE A 79 -23.68 -17.04 -8.85
N SER A 80 -22.89 -17.26 -9.90
CA SER A 80 -21.43 -17.25 -9.86
C SER A 80 -20.84 -16.30 -10.90
N LEU A 81 -19.55 -15.98 -10.78
CA LEU A 81 -18.84 -15.11 -11.74
C LEU A 81 -18.84 -15.70 -13.17
N ARG A 82 -18.76 -17.04 -13.31
CA ARG A 82 -18.92 -17.69 -14.63
C ARG A 82 -20.29 -17.41 -15.24
N THR A 83 -21.35 -17.41 -14.43
CA THR A 83 -22.71 -17.14 -14.92
C THR A 83 -22.81 -15.73 -15.50
N GLY A 84 -22.21 -14.74 -14.83
CA GLY A 84 -22.15 -13.36 -15.35
C GLY A 84 -21.46 -13.27 -16.71
N ILE A 85 -20.28 -13.87 -16.85
CA ILE A 85 -19.50 -13.84 -18.11
C ILE A 85 -20.18 -14.63 -19.22
N ILE A 86 -20.81 -15.77 -18.92
CA ILE A 86 -21.60 -16.54 -19.90
C ILE A 86 -22.76 -15.71 -20.42
N VAL A 87 -23.54 -15.10 -19.53
CA VAL A 87 -24.68 -14.25 -19.95
C VAL A 87 -24.19 -13.10 -20.80
N GLY A 88 -23.10 -12.42 -20.41
CA GLY A 88 -22.51 -11.36 -21.24
C GLY A 88 -22.08 -11.87 -22.63
N SER A 89 -21.42 -13.02 -22.68
CA SER A 89 -20.95 -13.60 -23.95
C SER A 89 -22.11 -14.04 -24.86
N ILE A 90 -23.21 -14.51 -24.29
CA ILE A 90 -24.45 -14.80 -25.04
C ILE A 90 -25.08 -13.50 -25.56
N LEU A 91 -25.12 -12.44 -24.75
CA LEU A 91 -25.63 -11.13 -25.18
C LEU A 91 -24.79 -10.55 -26.32
N ASN A 92 -23.48 -10.77 -26.35
CA ASN A 92 -22.62 -10.39 -27.48
C ASN A 92 -23.02 -11.07 -28.81
N LEU A 93 -23.70 -12.24 -28.78
CA LEU A 93 -24.22 -12.88 -30.00
C LEU A 93 -25.34 -12.08 -30.67
N GLY A 94 -25.83 -10.99 -30.05
CA GLY A 94 -26.63 -9.96 -30.73
C GLY A 94 -25.97 -9.44 -32.02
N ALA A 95 -24.65 -9.59 -32.16
CA ALA A 95 -23.93 -9.36 -33.40
C ALA A 95 -24.52 -10.10 -34.62
N PHE A 96 -25.05 -11.32 -34.44
CA PHE A 96 -25.72 -12.07 -35.52
C PHE A 96 -27.03 -11.43 -35.96
N ILE A 97 -27.74 -10.76 -35.05
CA ILE A 97 -28.99 -10.07 -35.39
C ILE A 97 -28.71 -8.95 -36.41
N ARG A 98 -27.53 -8.31 -36.32
CA ARG A 98 -27.12 -7.27 -37.26
C ARG A 98 -26.99 -7.78 -38.69
N LEU A 99 -26.76 -9.08 -38.92
CA LEU A 99 -26.72 -9.66 -40.27
C LEU A 99 -28.07 -9.58 -40.98
N PHE A 100 -29.20 -9.61 -40.25
CA PHE A 100 -30.53 -9.44 -40.86
C PHE A 100 -30.72 -8.05 -41.48
N SER A 101 -29.93 -7.05 -41.08
CA SER A 101 -29.95 -5.72 -41.70
C SER A 101 -29.57 -5.75 -43.19
N LEU A 102 -28.82 -6.77 -43.62
CA LEU A 102 -28.34 -6.92 -44.99
C LEU A 102 -29.41 -7.47 -45.95
N ILE A 103 -30.49 -8.08 -45.43
CA ILE A 103 -31.58 -8.61 -46.26
C ILE A 103 -32.33 -7.48 -46.95
N SER A 104 -32.59 -6.39 -46.22
CA SER A 104 -33.27 -5.19 -46.71
C SER A 104 -32.57 -3.94 -46.15
N PRO A 105 -31.48 -3.45 -46.80
CA PRO A 105 -30.66 -2.37 -46.26
C PRO A 105 -31.45 -1.12 -45.85
N LEU A 106 -32.35 -0.62 -46.70
CA LEU A 106 -33.14 0.59 -46.41
C LEU A 106 -34.06 0.47 -45.18
N ASN A 107 -34.46 -0.75 -44.80
CA ASN A 107 -35.29 -1.01 -43.62
C ASN A 107 -34.50 -1.72 -42.49
N GLY A 108 -33.19 -1.91 -42.67
CA GLY A 108 -32.32 -2.73 -41.82
C GLY A 108 -31.95 -2.09 -40.49
N TYR A 109 -32.24 -0.80 -40.28
CA TYR A 109 -31.86 -0.05 -39.08
C TYR A 109 -32.41 -0.67 -37.79
N ALA A 110 -33.62 -1.21 -37.82
CA ALA A 110 -34.20 -1.89 -36.66
C ALA A 110 -33.36 -3.09 -36.24
N ALA A 111 -32.88 -3.90 -37.19
CA ALA A 111 -32.01 -5.04 -36.92
C ALA A 111 -30.64 -4.59 -36.40
N LEU A 112 -30.09 -3.48 -36.91
CA LEU A 112 -28.86 -2.88 -36.39
C LEU A 112 -29.02 -2.47 -34.92
N ILE A 113 -30.04 -1.70 -34.60
CA ILE A 113 -30.30 -1.22 -33.23
C ILE A 113 -30.56 -2.39 -32.29
N ILE A 114 -31.45 -3.32 -32.64
CA ILE A 114 -31.77 -4.49 -31.80
C ILE A 114 -30.51 -5.33 -31.57
N GLY A 115 -29.70 -5.57 -32.61
CA GLY A 115 -28.44 -6.29 -32.48
C GLY A 115 -27.40 -5.57 -31.63
N GLN A 116 -27.46 -4.25 -31.53
CA GLN A 116 -26.56 -3.39 -30.76
C GLN A 116 -26.96 -3.30 -29.27
N LEU A 117 -28.25 -3.43 -28.94
CA LEU A 117 -28.76 -3.36 -27.55
C LEU A 117 -28.14 -4.44 -26.65
N PHE A 118 -28.00 -5.68 -27.14
CA PHE A 118 -27.51 -6.78 -26.32
C PHE A 118 -26.01 -6.64 -25.97
N PRO A 119 -25.10 -6.42 -26.93
CA PRO A 119 -23.69 -6.13 -26.61
C PRO A 119 -23.52 -4.89 -25.73
N ALA A 120 -24.34 -3.85 -25.91
CA ALA A 120 -24.30 -2.65 -25.09
C ALA A 120 -24.56 -2.95 -23.60
N ILE A 121 -25.59 -3.74 -23.29
CA ILE A 121 -25.87 -4.21 -21.92
C ILE A 121 -24.70 -5.08 -21.41
N SER A 122 -24.12 -5.91 -22.27
CA SER A 122 -23.02 -6.81 -21.91
C SER A 122 -21.74 -6.09 -21.49
N THR A 123 -21.50 -4.85 -21.92
CA THR A 123 -20.29 -4.08 -21.60
C THR A 123 -20.02 -4.03 -20.10
N ALA A 124 -21.06 -3.75 -19.31
CA ALA A 124 -20.95 -3.67 -17.85
C ALA A 124 -20.76 -5.05 -17.18
N LEU A 125 -21.22 -6.14 -17.81
CA LEU A 125 -21.03 -7.51 -17.29
C LEU A 125 -19.54 -7.90 -17.32
N PHE A 126 -18.78 -7.41 -18.31
CA PHE A 126 -17.35 -7.65 -18.40
C PHE A 126 -16.55 -6.66 -17.55
N MET A 127 -16.84 -5.36 -17.66
CA MET A 127 -16.01 -4.32 -17.04
C MET A 127 -16.13 -4.28 -15.51
N ASN A 128 -17.33 -4.51 -14.94
CA ASN A 128 -17.53 -4.39 -13.49
C ASN A 128 -16.81 -5.49 -12.70
N ILE A 129 -16.58 -6.65 -13.30
CA ILE A 129 -15.94 -7.79 -12.63
C ILE A 129 -14.42 -7.81 -12.78
N THR A 130 -13.80 -6.84 -13.47
CA THR A 130 -12.35 -6.85 -13.74
C THR A 130 -11.52 -7.04 -12.47
N ALA A 131 -11.72 -6.16 -11.48
CA ALA A 131 -10.98 -6.21 -10.22
C ALA A 131 -11.38 -7.42 -9.36
N LEU A 132 -12.64 -7.89 -9.47
CA LEU A 132 -13.09 -9.11 -8.79
C LEU A 132 -12.42 -10.36 -9.39
N PHE A 133 -12.33 -10.45 -10.71
CA PHE A 133 -11.70 -11.56 -11.41
C PHE A 133 -10.23 -11.66 -11.00
N ALA A 134 -9.52 -10.52 -10.99
CA ALA A 134 -8.15 -10.45 -10.51
C ALA A 134 -8.03 -10.93 -9.05
N ALA A 135 -8.93 -10.47 -8.16
CA ALA A 135 -8.99 -10.92 -6.77
C ALA A 135 -9.11 -12.44 -6.62
N ARG A 136 -9.95 -13.08 -7.45
CA ARG A 136 -10.28 -14.50 -7.33
C ARG A 136 -9.27 -15.45 -7.93
N TRP A 137 -8.49 -15.00 -8.91
CA TRP A 137 -7.60 -15.87 -9.70
C TRP A 137 -6.11 -15.61 -9.48
N PHE A 138 -5.75 -14.42 -8.98
CA PHE A 138 -4.36 -14.01 -8.83
C PHE A 138 -4.01 -13.78 -7.36
N ALA A 139 -2.77 -14.12 -7.01
CA ALA A 139 -2.21 -13.80 -5.70
C ALA A 139 -1.95 -12.28 -5.57
N PRO A 140 -1.86 -11.75 -4.33
CA PRO A 140 -1.68 -10.31 -4.09
C PRO A 140 -0.56 -9.65 -4.89
N LYS A 141 0.56 -10.35 -5.15
CA LYS A 141 1.73 -9.82 -5.90
C LYS A 141 1.54 -9.72 -7.42
N GLN A 142 0.45 -10.23 -7.98
CA GLN A 142 0.20 -10.27 -9.44
C GLN A 142 -1.23 -9.82 -9.78
N ARG A 143 -1.93 -9.26 -8.80
CA ARG A 143 -3.34 -8.91 -8.89
C ARG A 143 -3.52 -7.61 -9.66
N ASP A 144 -2.70 -6.61 -9.36
CA ASP A 144 -2.81 -5.28 -9.95
C ASP A 144 -2.43 -5.33 -11.44
N VAL A 145 -1.43 -6.15 -11.81
CA VAL A 145 -1.13 -6.45 -13.23
C VAL A 145 -2.31 -7.15 -13.91
N ALA A 146 -2.98 -8.10 -13.24
CA ALA A 146 -4.14 -8.77 -13.82
C ALA A 146 -5.33 -7.80 -14.01
N THR A 147 -5.59 -6.91 -13.05
CA THR A 147 -6.60 -5.84 -13.18
C THR A 147 -6.25 -4.87 -14.32
N ALA A 148 -4.96 -4.51 -14.46
CA ALA A 148 -4.48 -3.69 -15.58
C ALA A 148 -4.73 -4.38 -16.93
N ILE A 149 -4.27 -5.62 -17.12
CA ILE A 149 -4.49 -6.37 -18.36
C ILE A 149 -5.98 -6.52 -18.68
N GLY A 150 -6.79 -6.87 -17.67
CA GLY A 150 -8.24 -7.07 -17.84
C GLY A 150 -8.98 -5.79 -18.25
N SER A 151 -8.68 -4.67 -17.59
CA SER A 151 -9.32 -3.38 -17.89
C SER A 151 -8.86 -2.80 -19.23
N MET A 152 -7.62 -3.07 -19.65
CA MET A 152 -7.06 -2.62 -20.93
C MET A 152 -7.63 -3.35 -22.16
N ALA A 153 -8.30 -4.49 -21.98
CA ALA A 153 -8.95 -5.20 -23.07
C ALA A 153 -9.99 -4.33 -23.80
N ASN A 154 -10.71 -3.47 -23.07
CA ASN A 154 -11.73 -2.60 -23.65
C ASN A 154 -11.12 -1.47 -24.49
N PRO A 155 -10.22 -0.60 -23.99
CA PRO A 155 -9.53 0.40 -24.82
C PRO A 155 -8.83 -0.19 -26.04
N LEU A 156 -8.18 -1.36 -25.90
CA LEU A 156 -7.56 -2.05 -27.03
C LEU A 156 -8.59 -2.50 -28.07
N GLY A 157 -9.73 -3.03 -27.63
CA GLY A 157 -10.83 -3.39 -28.51
C GLY A 157 -11.47 -2.20 -29.20
N LEU A 158 -11.59 -1.05 -28.53
CA LEU A 158 -12.04 0.21 -29.16
C LEU A 158 -11.06 0.65 -30.28
N ALA A 159 -9.76 0.51 -30.06
CA ALA A 159 -8.71 0.84 -31.03
C ALA A 159 -8.78 0.00 -32.30
N ILE A 160 -8.87 -1.33 -32.12
CA ILE A 160 -8.93 -2.24 -33.26
C ILE A 160 -10.30 -2.14 -33.93
N GLY A 161 -11.36 -1.94 -33.14
CA GLY A 161 -12.72 -1.72 -33.63
C GLY A 161 -12.88 -0.43 -34.40
N SER A 162 -12.02 0.57 -34.18
CA SER A 162 -12.01 1.77 -35.02
C SER A 162 -11.20 1.60 -36.32
N LEU A 163 -10.19 0.72 -36.32
CA LEU A 163 -9.32 0.50 -37.47
C LEU A 163 -9.90 -0.51 -38.48
N VAL A 164 -10.41 -1.65 -38.00
CA VAL A 164 -10.83 -2.79 -38.85
C VAL A 164 -11.97 -2.43 -39.82
N PRO A 165 -13.05 -1.74 -39.40
CA PRO A 165 -14.12 -1.36 -40.33
C PRO A 165 -13.64 -0.51 -41.49
N SER A 166 -12.76 0.47 -41.23
CA SER A 166 -12.19 1.36 -42.26
C SER A 166 -11.28 0.64 -43.25
N LEU A 167 -10.69 -0.50 -42.88
CA LEU A 167 -9.88 -1.31 -43.79
C LEU A 167 -10.74 -2.23 -44.68
N ILE A 168 -11.93 -2.62 -44.22
CA ILE A 168 -12.82 -3.55 -44.94
C ILE A 168 -13.78 -2.80 -45.87
N VAL A 169 -14.31 -1.67 -45.42
CA VAL A 169 -15.28 -0.86 -46.16
C VAL A 169 -14.55 0.35 -46.76
N THR A 170 -14.12 0.22 -48.02
CA THR A 170 -13.49 1.29 -48.81
C THR A 170 -14.49 1.90 -49.80
N ASP A 171 -14.17 3.09 -50.34
CA ASP A 171 -15.01 3.86 -51.27
C ASP A 171 -15.66 2.97 -52.36
N GLY A 172 -17.00 2.95 -52.39
CA GLY A 172 -17.80 2.10 -53.30
C GLY A 172 -18.80 1.14 -52.63
N SER A 173 -19.13 1.34 -51.35
CA SER A 173 -20.26 0.76 -50.56
C SER A 173 -20.88 -0.54 -51.08
N SER A 174 -20.06 -1.58 -51.28
CA SER A 174 -20.57 -2.88 -51.74
C SER A 174 -21.27 -3.62 -50.61
N SER A 175 -22.42 -4.25 -50.89
CA SER A 175 -23.12 -5.12 -49.94
C SER A 175 -22.20 -6.24 -49.40
N THR A 176 -21.23 -6.66 -50.21
CA THR A 176 -20.20 -7.65 -49.85
C THR A 176 -19.26 -7.15 -48.76
N SER A 177 -18.81 -5.89 -48.79
CA SER A 177 -17.93 -5.31 -47.77
C SER A 177 -18.61 -5.28 -46.39
N PHE A 178 -19.87 -4.84 -46.32
CA PHE A 178 -20.66 -4.86 -45.09
C PHE A 178 -20.95 -6.29 -44.61
N PHE A 179 -21.20 -7.23 -45.53
CA PHE A 179 -21.35 -8.64 -45.18
C PHE A 179 -20.08 -9.21 -44.54
N ILE A 180 -18.90 -8.97 -45.14
CA ILE A 180 -17.60 -9.42 -44.61
C ILE A 180 -17.35 -8.83 -43.22
N LEU A 181 -17.58 -7.53 -43.04
CA LEU A 181 -17.41 -6.86 -41.75
C LEU A 181 -18.27 -7.52 -40.66
N LEU A 182 -19.59 -7.63 -40.90
CA LEU A 182 -20.52 -8.14 -39.90
C LEU A 182 -20.35 -9.64 -39.62
N ILE A 183 -20.02 -10.45 -40.64
CA ILE A 183 -19.83 -11.89 -40.45
C ILE A 183 -18.52 -12.21 -39.74
N VAL A 184 -17.44 -11.46 -40.00
CA VAL A 184 -16.17 -11.62 -39.29
C VAL A 184 -16.33 -11.25 -37.83
N GLU A 185 -17.00 -10.14 -37.53
CA GLU A 185 -17.30 -9.77 -36.14
C GLU A 185 -18.20 -10.81 -35.44
N ALA A 186 -19.24 -11.30 -36.11
CA ALA A 186 -20.13 -12.32 -35.56
C ALA A 186 -19.42 -13.68 -35.38
N GLY A 187 -18.51 -14.04 -36.28
CA GLY A 187 -17.68 -15.23 -36.16
C GLY A 187 -16.71 -15.13 -34.98
N PHE A 188 -16.08 -13.96 -34.79
CA PHE A 188 -15.18 -13.72 -33.66
C PHE A 188 -15.93 -13.74 -32.32
N THR A 189 -17.12 -13.14 -32.24
CA THR A 189 -17.95 -13.25 -31.02
C THR A 189 -18.33 -14.68 -30.72
N LEU A 190 -18.76 -15.45 -31.73
CA LEU A 190 -19.08 -16.86 -31.55
C LEU A 190 -17.89 -17.64 -30.99
N LEU A 191 -16.68 -17.42 -31.53
CA LEU A 191 -15.46 -18.05 -31.03
C LEU A 191 -15.23 -17.71 -29.55
N THR A 192 -15.27 -16.43 -29.18
CA THR A 192 -15.07 -16.02 -27.78
C THR A 192 -16.15 -16.55 -26.84
N THR A 193 -17.42 -16.60 -27.29
CA THR A 193 -18.52 -17.18 -26.53
C THR A 193 -18.35 -18.68 -26.32
N LEU A 194 -17.89 -19.43 -27.32
CA LEU A 194 -17.59 -20.85 -27.18
C LEU A 194 -16.43 -21.08 -26.20
N LEU A 195 -15.36 -20.27 -26.26
CA LEU A 195 -14.26 -20.33 -25.30
C LEU A 195 -14.76 -20.09 -23.86
N VAL A 196 -15.64 -19.10 -23.66
CA VAL A 196 -16.24 -18.84 -22.36
C VAL A 196 -17.10 -20.00 -21.87
N LEU A 197 -17.98 -20.54 -22.73
CA LEU A 197 -18.90 -21.62 -22.35
C LEU A 197 -18.15 -22.88 -21.89
N PHE A 198 -17.13 -23.29 -22.65
CA PHE A 198 -16.45 -24.56 -22.44
C PHE A 198 -15.23 -24.49 -21.52
N LEU A 199 -14.48 -23.39 -21.54
CA LEU A 199 -13.18 -23.32 -20.85
C LEU A 199 -13.17 -22.39 -19.64
N PHE A 200 -14.12 -21.45 -19.53
CA PHE A 200 -14.12 -20.48 -18.45
C PHE A 200 -14.62 -21.07 -17.12
N ARG A 201 -13.90 -20.81 -16.03
CA ARG A 201 -14.20 -21.30 -14.68
C ARG A 201 -14.44 -20.12 -13.73
N SER A 202 -15.37 -20.27 -12.78
CA SER A 202 -15.72 -19.20 -11.83
C SER A 202 -14.59 -18.87 -10.85
N GLU A 203 -13.99 -19.91 -10.29
CA GLU A 203 -13.00 -19.82 -9.21
C GLU A 203 -12.01 -20.99 -9.33
N PRO A 204 -10.76 -20.82 -8.87
CA PRO A 204 -9.82 -21.92 -8.73
C PRO A 204 -10.30 -22.92 -7.64
N PRO A 205 -9.82 -24.18 -7.67
CA PRO A 205 -10.20 -25.19 -6.67
C PRO A 205 -9.91 -24.80 -5.21
N THR A 206 -8.93 -23.92 -4.99
CA THR A 206 -8.59 -23.35 -3.68
C THR A 206 -8.36 -21.85 -3.85
N PRO A 207 -8.82 -21.00 -2.91
CA PRO A 207 -8.67 -19.55 -3.02
C PRO A 207 -7.19 -19.12 -3.06
N PRO A 208 -6.85 -18.04 -3.77
CA PRO A 208 -5.47 -17.55 -3.83
C PRO A 208 -5.08 -16.64 -2.66
N SER A 209 -6.06 -16.09 -1.91
CA SER A 209 -5.81 -15.18 -0.79
C SER A 209 -6.88 -15.29 0.32
N PRO A 210 -6.56 -14.88 1.57
CA PRO A 210 -7.48 -14.93 2.70
C PRO A 210 -8.68 -13.97 2.62
N SER A 211 -8.55 -12.88 1.85
CA SER A 211 -9.62 -11.89 1.61
C SER A 211 -10.85 -12.48 0.93
N GLU A 212 -10.70 -13.60 0.22
CA GLU A 212 -11.80 -14.27 -0.49
C GLU A 212 -12.47 -15.38 0.35
N GLU A 213 -11.92 -15.71 1.53
CA GLU A 213 -12.43 -16.76 2.43
C GLU A 213 -13.55 -16.23 3.34
N HIS A 214 -13.45 -15.00 3.83
CA HIS A 214 -14.44 -14.37 4.72
C HIS A 214 -15.58 -13.71 3.94
N ARG A 215 -16.50 -14.53 3.42
CA ARG A 215 -17.69 -14.07 2.68
C ARG A 215 -18.78 -13.57 3.65
N LEU A 216 -18.89 -12.27 3.87
CA LEU A 216 -20.02 -11.69 4.62
C LEU A 216 -21.33 -11.79 3.80
N PRO A 217 -22.48 -12.03 4.45
CA PRO A 217 -23.78 -12.14 3.77
C PRO A 217 -24.18 -10.80 3.14
N ILE A 218 -24.51 -10.83 1.85
CA ILE A 218 -24.71 -9.66 0.99
C ILE A 218 -26.09 -9.03 1.22
N ASN A 219 -26.14 -7.72 1.43
CA ASN A 219 -27.38 -6.95 1.44
C ASN A 219 -27.27 -5.76 0.47
N ILE A 220 -27.89 -5.90 -0.71
CA ILE A 220 -27.89 -4.93 -1.83
C ILE A 220 -28.10 -3.50 -1.35
N LYS A 221 -29.15 -3.30 -0.55
CA LYS A 221 -29.56 -1.98 -0.11
C LYS A 221 -28.54 -1.39 0.85
N LYS A 222 -27.98 -2.22 1.73
CA LYS A 222 -26.97 -1.80 2.69
C LYS A 222 -25.66 -1.45 1.98
N ASP A 223 -25.16 -2.32 1.11
CA ASP A 223 -23.88 -2.10 0.41
C ASP A 223 -23.90 -0.82 -0.44
N LEU A 224 -25.02 -0.57 -1.15
CA LEU A 224 -25.19 0.67 -1.91
C LEU A 224 -25.23 1.90 -0.99
N ILE A 225 -25.93 1.83 0.14
CA ILE A 225 -25.98 2.93 1.11
C ILE A 225 -24.60 3.16 1.74
N ASP A 226 -23.86 2.11 2.05
CA ASP A 226 -22.52 2.20 2.64
C ASP A 226 -21.51 2.80 1.66
N LEU A 227 -21.60 2.47 0.36
CA LEU A 227 -20.85 3.16 -0.69
C LEU A 227 -21.18 4.65 -0.77
N LEU A 228 -22.47 5.00 -0.80
CA LEU A 228 -22.91 6.39 -0.91
C LEU A 228 -22.64 7.21 0.36
N LYS A 229 -22.39 6.57 1.51
CA LYS A 229 -21.97 7.24 2.75
C LYS A 229 -20.46 7.41 2.86
N ASN A 230 -19.68 6.63 2.12
CA ASN A 230 -18.23 6.69 2.19
C ASN A 230 -17.69 7.93 1.46
N ARG A 231 -17.27 8.94 2.24
CA ARG A 231 -16.74 10.21 1.71
C ARG A 231 -15.55 10.02 0.76
N HIS A 232 -14.65 9.08 1.05
CA HIS A 232 -13.48 8.84 0.20
C HIS A 232 -13.88 8.25 -1.16
N TYR A 233 -14.84 7.31 -1.14
CA TYR A 233 -15.38 6.75 -2.36
C TYR A 233 -16.14 7.80 -3.18
N LEU A 234 -16.92 8.70 -2.56
CA LEU A 234 -17.62 9.77 -3.29
C LEU A 234 -16.67 10.75 -3.98
N ILE A 235 -15.55 11.11 -3.34
CA ILE A 235 -14.51 11.98 -3.95
C ILE A 235 -13.92 11.28 -5.18
N LEU A 236 -13.57 10.01 -5.05
CA LEU A 236 -13.05 9.20 -6.15
C LEU A 236 -14.09 9.05 -7.28
N LEU A 237 -15.33 8.74 -6.92
CA LEU A 237 -16.46 8.60 -7.83
C LEU A 237 -16.64 9.86 -8.69
N PHE A 238 -16.70 11.03 -8.06
CA PHE A 238 -16.87 12.29 -8.77
C PHE A 238 -15.70 12.58 -9.71
N SER A 239 -14.47 12.56 -9.19
CA SER A 239 -13.29 12.97 -9.96
C SER A 239 -12.97 12.02 -11.11
N PHE A 240 -12.97 10.71 -10.85
CA PHE A 240 -12.72 9.71 -11.88
C PHE A 240 -13.81 9.71 -12.96
N SER A 241 -15.08 9.79 -12.57
CA SER A 241 -16.18 9.82 -13.55
C SER A 241 -16.10 11.03 -14.47
N LEU A 242 -15.68 12.19 -13.94
CA LEU A 242 -15.43 13.39 -14.75
C LEU A 242 -14.28 13.17 -15.76
N GLY A 243 -13.19 12.52 -15.32
CA GLY A 243 -12.06 12.17 -16.18
C GLY A 243 -12.42 11.15 -17.26
N LEU A 244 -13.14 10.09 -16.89
CA LEU A 244 -13.62 9.07 -17.84
C LEU A 244 -14.60 9.68 -18.86
N ALA A 245 -15.48 10.57 -18.42
CA ALA A 245 -16.39 11.29 -19.31
C ALA A 245 -15.65 12.16 -20.33
N LEU A 246 -14.62 12.89 -19.89
CA LEU A 246 -13.75 13.66 -20.79
C LEU A 246 -13.02 12.76 -21.78
N PHE A 247 -12.45 11.65 -21.31
CA PHE A 247 -11.76 10.70 -22.19
C PHE A 247 -12.69 10.15 -23.27
N ASN A 248 -13.89 9.70 -22.89
CA ASN A 248 -14.89 9.21 -23.84
C ASN A 248 -15.32 10.30 -24.85
N ALA A 249 -15.49 11.55 -24.40
CA ALA A 249 -15.89 12.63 -25.28
C ALA A 249 -14.77 13.06 -26.25
N ILE A 250 -13.53 13.18 -25.77
CA ILE A 250 -12.38 13.57 -26.60
C ILE A 250 -12.08 12.49 -27.63
N THR A 251 -12.13 11.21 -27.24
CA THR A 251 -11.89 10.10 -28.18
C THR A 251 -12.98 9.99 -29.25
N ALA A 252 -14.26 10.14 -28.86
CA ALA A 252 -15.38 10.10 -29.80
C ALA A 252 -15.39 11.28 -30.79
N LEU A 253 -14.94 12.46 -30.35
CA LEU A 253 -15.01 13.70 -31.15
C LEU A 253 -13.64 14.22 -31.59
N LEU A 254 -12.58 13.40 -31.53
CA LEU A 254 -11.20 13.83 -31.78
C LEU A 254 -11.04 14.52 -33.14
N TYR A 255 -11.59 13.93 -34.20
CA TYR A 255 -11.58 14.52 -35.54
C TYR A 255 -12.26 15.89 -35.56
N GLN A 256 -13.45 16.02 -34.96
CA GLN A 256 -14.22 17.26 -34.95
C GLN A 256 -13.52 18.38 -34.15
N ILE A 257 -12.72 18.01 -33.14
CA ILE A 257 -11.93 18.96 -32.35
C ILE A 257 -10.74 19.51 -33.16
N ILE A 258 -10.07 18.67 -33.96
CA ILE A 258 -8.87 19.08 -34.71
C ILE A 258 -9.16 19.60 -36.13
N GLN A 259 -10.29 19.22 -36.73
CA GLN A 259 -10.68 19.63 -38.09
C GLN A 259 -10.62 21.15 -38.32
N PRO A 260 -11.06 22.04 -37.39
CA PRO A 260 -10.96 23.48 -37.56
C PRO A 260 -9.52 24.01 -37.72
N THR A 261 -8.52 23.24 -37.30
CA THR A 261 -7.10 23.62 -37.43
C THR A 261 -6.45 23.12 -38.71
N GLY A 262 -7.19 22.40 -39.56
CA GLY A 262 -6.73 21.98 -40.90
C GLY A 262 -6.14 20.56 -40.97
N TYR A 263 -6.26 19.75 -39.92
CA TYR A 263 -5.84 18.34 -39.97
C TYR A 263 -6.87 17.46 -40.68
N SER A 264 -6.38 16.45 -41.38
CA SER A 264 -7.20 15.50 -42.15
C SER A 264 -7.83 14.43 -41.25
N SER A 265 -8.80 13.68 -41.80
CA SER A 265 -9.34 12.48 -41.16
C SER A 265 -8.27 11.41 -40.91
N THR A 266 -7.28 11.30 -41.81
CA THR A 266 -6.13 10.40 -41.67
C THR A 266 -5.26 10.77 -40.47
N ASP A 267 -5.01 12.07 -40.26
CA ASP A 267 -4.25 12.55 -39.10
C ASP A 267 -4.97 12.25 -37.78
N ALA A 268 -6.31 12.42 -37.76
CA ALA A 268 -7.13 12.05 -36.61
C ALA A 268 -7.03 10.55 -36.26
N GLY A 269 -6.98 9.69 -37.27
CA GLY A 269 -6.75 8.24 -37.10
C GLY A 269 -5.38 7.94 -36.48
N ILE A 270 -4.32 8.59 -36.95
CA ILE A 270 -2.97 8.44 -36.39
C ILE A 270 -2.93 8.90 -34.92
N PHE A 271 -3.53 10.04 -34.62
CA PHE A 271 -3.63 10.54 -33.25
C PHE A 271 -4.44 9.60 -32.34
N GLY A 272 -5.53 9.03 -32.85
CA GLY A 272 -6.32 7.99 -32.17
C GLY A 272 -5.52 6.70 -31.90
N ALA A 273 -4.59 6.32 -32.77
CA ALA A 273 -3.70 5.20 -32.51
C ALA A 273 -2.64 5.55 -31.44
N ILE A 274 -2.05 6.74 -31.53
CA ILE A 274 -1.02 7.22 -30.59
C ILE A 274 -1.54 7.29 -29.15
N ILE A 275 -2.73 7.85 -28.94
CA ILE A 275 -3.32 7.95 -27.59
C ILE A 275 -3.51 6.56 -26.97
N ILE A 276 -3.92 5.57 -27.75
CA ILE A 276 -4.16 4.22 -27.25
C ILE A 276 -2.85 3.48 -26.99
N ILE A 277 -1.89 3.50 -27.92
CA ILE A 277 -0.61 2.80 -27.78
C ILE A 277 0.16 3.35 -26.57
N ALA A 278 0.28 4.67 -26.44
CA ALA A 278 0.97 5.30 -25.33
C ALA A 278 0.32 4.97 -23.97
N GLY A 279 -1.02 4.98 -23.92
CA GLY A 279 -1.73 4.67 -22.70
C GLY A 279 -1.73 3.19 -22.31
N LEU A 280 -1.80 2.26 -23.28
CA LEU A 280 -1.69 0.82 -23.01
C LEU A 280 -0.32 0.46 -22.43
N LEU A 281 0.76 1.03 -22.97
CA LEU A 281 2.12 0.84 -22.45
C LEU A 281 2.23 1.30 -21.00
N ASN A 282 1.72 2.49 -20.69
CA ASN A 282 1.80 3.01 -19.32
C ASN A 282 0.83 2.30 -18.37
N ALA A 283 -0.32 1.82 -18.83
CA ALA A 283 -1.26 1.12 -17.97
C ALA A 283 -0.71 -0.23 -17.51
N PHE A 284 -0.01 -0.93 -18.40
CA PHE A 284 0.72 -2.14 -18.05
C PHE A 284 1.87 -1.84 -17.07
N LEU A 285 2.66 -0.79 -17.33
CA LEU A 285 3.73 -0.36 -16.44
C LEU A 285 3.20 0.04 -15.05
N ALA A 286 2.11 0.80 -15.01
CA ALA A 286 1.43 1.19 -13.77
C ALA A 286 0.96 -0.03 -13.00
N GLY A 287 0.41 -1.06 -13.67
CA GLY A 287 0.08 -2.35 -13.06
C GLY A 287 1.29 -3.00 -12.37
N ILE A 288 2.44 -3.07 -13.06
CA ILE A 288 3.68 -3.64 -12.48
C ILE A 288 4.16 -2.81 -11.29
N ILE A 289 4.12 -1.48 -11.40
CA ILE A 289 4.53 -0.59 -10.31
C ILE A 289 3.59 -0.74 -9.13
N MET A 290 2.27 -0.85 -9.35
CA MET A 290 1.27 -1.07 -8.32
C MET A 290 1.47 -2.40 -7.59
N ASP A 291 1.70 -3.50 -8.31
CA ASP A 291 1.96 -4.82 -7.70
C ASP A 291 3.23 -4.82 -6.82
N ARG A 292 4.20 -3.94 -7.12
CA ARG A 292 5.45 -3.82 -6.34
C ARG A 292 5.37 -2.82 -5.20
N THR A 293 4.66 -1.72 -5.41
CA THR A 293 4.67 -0.57 -4.49
C THR A 293 3.39 -0.45 -3.69
N HIS A 294 2.26 -1.02 -4.11
CA HIS A 294 0.94 -0.81 -3.51
C HIS A 294 0.58 0.69 -3.30
N ALA A 295 1.26 1.59 -4.01
CA ALA A 295 1.17 3.04 -3.80
C ALA A 295 0.01 3.64 -4.62
N TYR A 296 -1.18 3.04 -4.53
CA TYR A 296 -2.32 3.37 -5.41
C TYR A 296 -2.68 4.87 -5.41
N ARG A 297 -2.77 5.48 -4.21
CA ARG A 297 -3.08 6.91 -4.05
C ARG A 297 -2.08 7.83 -4.74
N LEU A 298 -0.80 7.50 -4.62
CA LEU A 298 0.26 8.29 -5.20
C LEU A 298 0.18 8.25 -6.72
N ILE A 299 0.13 7.03 -7.27
CA ILE A 299 0.08 6.80 -8.70
C ILE A 299 -1.16 7.49 -9.28
N LEU A 300 -2.31 7.38 -8.60
CA LEU A 300 -3.54 8.07 -8.98
C LEU A 300 -3.37 9.60 -9.07
N LYS A 301 -2.72 10.23 -8.07
CA LYS A 301 -2.47 11.69 -8.05
C LYS A 301 -1.47 12.12 -9.11
N LEU A 302 -0.38 11.37 -9.32
CA LEU A 302 0.62 11.69 -10.34
C LEU A 302 0.02 11.59 -11.75
N LEU A 303 -0.75 10.53 -12.02
CA LEU A 303 -1.43 10.35 -13.29
C LEU A 303 -2.47 11.45 -13.54
N SER A 304 -3.24 11.87 -12.53
CA SER A 304 -4.23 12.93 -12.72
C SER A 304 -3.60 14.30 -12.96
N ILE A 305 -2.51 14.65 -12.26
CA ILE A 305 -1.73 15.86 -12.53
C ILE A 305 -1.17 15.83 -13.96
N GLY A 306 -0.58 14.70 -14.36
CA GLY A 306 -0.06 14.50 -15.71
C GLY A 306 -1.15 14.62 -16.78
N ALA A 307 -2.33 14.05 -16.53
CA ALA A 307 -3.48 14.15 -17.43
C ALA A 307 -3.94 15.61 -17.59
N CYS A 308 -4.06 16.36 -16.49
CA CYS A 308 -4.39 17.78 -16.54
C CYS A 308 -3.34 18.59 -17.32
N GLY A 309 -2.06 18.36 -17.04
CA GLY A 309 -0.94 18.99 -17.76
C GLY A 309 -0.96 18.68 -19.26
N SER A 310 -1.29 17.43 -19.63
CA SER A 310 -1.41 17.03 -21.03
C SER A 310 -2.60 17.71 -21.74
N CYS A 311 -3.74 17.88 -21.06
CA CYS A 311 -4.88 18.63 -21.61
C CYS A 311 -4.55 20.11 -21.81
N ILE A 312 -3.84 20.73 -20.86
CA ILE A 312 -3.35 22.11 -21.00
C ILE A 312 -2.40 22.21 -22.21
N TYR A 313 -1.45 21.29 -22.31
CA TYR A 313 -0.50 21.27 -23.41
C TYR A 313 -1.18 21.06 -24.77
N PHE A 314 -2.18 20.17 -24.84
CA PHE A 314 -3.01 19.95 -26.03
C PHE A 314 -3.69 21.24 -26.49
N ILE A 315 -4.32 21.99 -25.57
CA ILE A 315 -5.00 23.24 -25.91
C ILE A 315 -4.02 24.30 -26.42
N LEU A 316 -2.82 24.41 -25.82
CA LEU A 316 -1.82 25.40 -26.21
C LEU A 316 -1.22 25.12 -27.60
N ILE A 317 -1.05 23.84 -27.94
CA ILE A 317 -0.41 23.40 -29.19
C ILE A 317 -1.41 23.15 -30.33
N LEU A 318 -2.71 23.23 -30.06
CA LEU A 318 -3.78 23.07 -31.04
C LEU A 318 -3.78 24.23 -32.05
N GLN A 319 -2.83 24.19 -32.96
CA GLN A 319 -2.58 25.19 -33.99
C GLN A 319 -2.40 24.51 -35.36
N PRO A 320 -2.67 25.24 -36.46
CA PRO A 320 -2.42 24.73 -37.81
C PRO A 320 -0.94 24.39 -38.03
N ASN A 321 -0.67 23.32 -38.80
CA ASN A 321 0.66 22.94 -39.30
C ASN A 321 1.71 22.55 -38.23
N GLN A 322 1.29 22.00 -37.08
CA GLN A 322 2.14 21.54 -35.97
C GLN A 322 1.89 20.06 -35.63
N PHE A 323 2.06 19.17 -36.62
CA PHE A 323 1.72 17.74 -36.49
C PHE A 323 2.47 17.04 -35.35
N TYR A 324 3.80 17.12 -35.30
CA TYR A 324 4.60 16.36 -34.31
C TYR A 324 4.36 16.81 -32.87
N PRO A 325 4.35 18.11 -32.53
CA PRO A 325 4.04 18.55 -31.17
C PRO A 325 2.63 18.16 -30.72
N LEU A 326 1.65 18.22 -31.64
CA LEU A 326 0.29 17.78 -31.37
C LEU A 326 0.22 16.26 -31.13
N ALA A 327 0.95 15.47 -31.93
CA ALA A 327 1.09 14.02 -31.75
C ALA A 327 1.63 13.67 -30.36
N VAL A 328 2.69 14.36 -29.92
CA VAL A 328 3.30 14.18 -28.58
C VAL A 328 2.30 14.53 -27.50
N SER A 329 1.55 15.62 -27.64
CA SER A 329 0.54 16.02 -26.66
C SER A 329 -0.57 14.98 -26.51
N ILE A 330 -1.07 14.46 -27.62
CA ILE A 330 -2.10 13.41 -27.63
C ILE A 330 -1.56 12.09 -27.06
N GLY A 331 -0.29 11.76 -27.36
CA GLY A 331 0.40 10.63 -26.75
C GLY A 331 0.53 10.76 -25.23
N LEU A 332 0.91 11.95 -24.73
CA LEU A 332 0.96 12.23 -23.29
C LEU A 332 -0.42 12.13 -22.65
N MET A 333 -1.45 12.61 -23.33
CA MET A 333 -2.83 12.51 -22.85
C MET A 333 -3.25 11.04 -22.67
N GLY A 334 -2.94 10.18 -23.64
CA GLY A 334 -3.16 8.74 -23.53
C GLY A 334 -2.33 8.09 -22.42
N PHE A 335 -1.04 8.44 -22.37
CA PHE A 335 -0.08 7.96 -21.37
C PHE A 335 -0.57 8.21 -19.94
N PHE A 336 -1.21 9.36 -19.67
CA PHE A 336 -1.70 9.67 -18.32
C PHE A 336 -3.15 9.27 -18.05
N LEU A 337 -4.06 9.34 -19.04
CA LEU A 337 -5.49 9.07 -18.83
C LEU A 337 -5.82 7.57 -18.75
N LEU A 338 -5.30 6.75 -19.66
CA LEU A 338 -5.68 5.32 -19.72
C LEU A 338 -5.31 4.52 -18.45
N PRO A 339 -4.12 4.71 -17.84
CA PRO A 339 -3.75 4.01 -16.60
C PRO A 339 -4.60 4.40 -15.39
N LEU A 340 -5.34 5.52 -15.42
CA LEU A 340 -6.25 5.89 -14.34
C LEU A 340 -7.35 4.84 -14.14
N LEU A 341 -7.74 4.10 -15.18
CA LEU A 341 -8.77 3.08 -15.12
C LEU A 341 -8.43 1.94 -14.12
N PRO A 342 -7.33 1.18 -14.30
CA PRO A 342 -6.97 0.12 -13.35
C PRO A 342 -6.61 0.67 -11.96
N VAL A 343 -5.95 1.84 -11.90
CA VAL A 343 -5.55 2.44 -10.62
C VAL A 343 -6.79 2.85 -9.80
N ALA A 344 -7.80 3.45 -10.45
CA ALA A 344 -9.05 3.82 -9.80
C ALA A 344 -9.87 2.61 -9.35
N PHE A 345 -9.83 1.50 -10.09
CA PHE A 345 -10.46 0.24 -9.67
C PHE A 345 -9.85 -0.27 -8.36
N GLU A 346 -8.51 -0.34 -8.27
CA GLU A 346 -7.88 -0.79 -7.01
C GLU A 346 -8.12 0.20 -5.88
N CYS A 347 -8.05 1.52 -6.12
CA CYS A 347 -8.37 2.52 -5.10
C CYS A 347 -9.83 2.42 -4.59
N ALA A 348 -10.77 2.13 -5.48
CA ALA A 348 -12.19 1.98 -5.14
C ALA A 348 -12.41 0.74 -4.27
N VAL A 349 -11.79 -0.39 -4.63
CA VAL A 349 -11.91 -1.63 -3.85
C VAL A 349 -11.23 -1.50 -2.48
N GLU A 350 -10.05 -0.87 -2.41
CA GLU A 350 -9.31 -0.66 -1.17
C GLU A 350 -10.07 0.21 -0.16
N CYS A 351 -10.68 1.32 -0.59
CA CYS A 351 -11.36 2.23 0.34
C CYS A 351 -12.78 1.80 0.73
N THR A 352 -13.35 0.79 0.06
CA THR A 352 -14.72 0.30 0.27
C THR A 352 -14.80 -1.09 0.88
N TYR A 353 -13.67 -1.76 1.09
CA TYR A 353 -13.62 -3.07 1.75
C TYR A 353 -14.33 -3.04 3.13
N PRO A 354 -15.17 -4.05 3.47
CA PRO A 354 -15.35 -5.36 2.83
C PRO A 354 -16.48 -5.43 1.78
N ILE A 355 -16.89 -4.32 1.17
CA ILE A 355 -17.89 -4.33 0.10
C ILE A 355 -17.30 -5.04 -1.13
N ARG A 356 -18.13 -5.84 -1.81
CA ARG A 356 -17.75 -6.55 -3.04
C ARG A 356 -17.25 -5.58 -4.12
N ALA A 357 -16.14 -5.95 -4.77
CA ALA A 357 -15.46 -5.13 -5.76
C ALA A 357 -16.39 -4.68 -6.91
N GLU A 358 -17.32 -5.54 -7.34
CA GLU A 358 -18.26 -5.30 -8.43
C GLU A 358 -19.14 -4.06 -8.22
N TRP A 359 -19.50 -3.77 -6.96
CA TRP A 359 -20.27 -2.57 -6.64
C TRP A 359 -19.41 -1.32 -6.76
N SER A 360 -18.20 -1.36 -6.21
CA SER A 360 -17.27 -0.24 -6.19
C SER A 360 -16.78 0.14 -7.59
N THR A 361 -16.42 -0.82 -8.44
CA THR A 361 -16.00 -0.58 -9.82
C THR A 361 -17.20 -0.32 -10.74
N GLY A 362 -18.32 -1.02 -10.51
CA GLY A 362 -19.50 -0.92 -11.35
C GLY A 362 -20.19 0.43 -11.27
N LEU A 363 -20.37 0.96 -10.06
CA LEU A 363 -20.97 2.29 -9.89
C LEU A 363 -20.04 3.40 -10.42
N LEU A 364 -18.72 3.23 -10.25
CA LEU A 364 -17.71 4.13 -10.79
C LEU A 364 -17.79 4.24 -12.33
N MET A 365 -17.82 3.10 -13.02
CA MET A 365 -17.98 3.07 -14.48
C MET A 365 -19.36 3.53 -14.93
N CYS A 366 -20.42 3.21 -14.17
CA CYS A 366 -21.79 3.60 -14.48
C CYS A 366 -21.94 5.13 -14.55
N VAL A 367 -21.46 5.85 -13.54
CA VAL A 367 -21.53 7.33 -13.51
C VAL A 367 -20.65 7.92 -14.61
N GLY A 368 -19.43 7.41 -14.81
CA GLY A 368 -18.52 7.91 -15.85
C GLY A 368 -19.02 7.72 -17.28
N ASN A 369 -19.66 6.60 -17.60
CA ASN A 369 -20.22 6.37 -18.93
C ASN A 369 -21.43 7.26 -19.22
N VAL A 370 -22.35 7.44 -18.25
CA VAL A 370 -23.49 8.34 -18.40
C VAL A 370 -23.02 9.79 -18.58
N LEU A 371 -22.07 10.24 -17.77
CA LEU A 371 -21.46 11.57 -17.93
C LEU A 371 -20.73 11.69 -19.28
N GLY A 372 -20.06 10.64 -19.75
CA GLY A 372 -19.44 10.61 -21.07
C GLY A 372 -20.44 10.82 -22.21
N GLY A 373 -21.59 10.17 -22.16
CA GLY A 373 -22.67 10.39 -23.13
C GLY A 373 -23.15 11.85 -23.13
N ILE A 374 -23.36 12.44 -21.94
CA ILE A 374 -23.74 13.85 -21.80
C ILE A 374 -22.64 14.77 -22.36
N PHE A 375 -21.37 14.48 -22.07
CA PHE A 375 -20.24 15.30 -22.51
C PHE A 375 -20.08 15.26 -24.03
N ILE A 376 -20.32 14.13 -24.68
CA ILE A 376 -20.33 14.04 -26.16
C ILE A 376 -21.37 15.01 -26.75
N PHE A 377 -22.58 15.06 -26.21
CA PHE A 377 -23.59 16.02 -26.68
C PHE A 377 -23.18 17.48 -26.42
N VAL A 378 -22.70 17.78 -25.21
CA VAL A 378 -22.27 19.14 -24.83
C VAL A 378 -21.10 19.61 -25.70
N LEU A 379 -20.05 18.81 -25.85
CA LEU A 379 -18.91 19.15 -26.73
C LEU A 379 -19.35 19.26 -28.19
N GLY A 380 -20.24 18.38 -28.67
CA GLY A 380 -20.76 18.41 -30.03
C GLY A 380 -21.44 19.75 -30.38
N GLU A 381 -22.16 20.36 -29.43
CA GLU A 381 -22.73 21.70 -29.62
C GLU A 381 -21.68 22.81 -29.46
N LEU A 382 -20.75 22.68 -28.52
CA LEU A 382 -19.69 23.67 -28.32
C LEU A 382 -18.73 23.77 -29.52
N ILE A 383 -18.47 22.68 -30.23
CA ILE A 383 -17.62 22.66 -31.43
C ILE A 383 -18.20 23.54 -32.55
N LYS A 384 -19.52 23.69 -32.63
CA LYS A 384 -20.17 24.54 -33.66
C LYS A 384 -19.99 26.04 -33.39
N SER A 385 -19.61 26.42 -32.18
CA SER A 385 -19.45 27.83 -31.79
C SER A 385 -18.15 28.42 -32.33
N LYS A 386 -18.17 29.72 -32.68
CA LYS A 386 -16.98 30.43 -33.20
C LYS A 386 -15.89 30.56 -32.13
N SER A 387 -14.63 30.55 -32.53
CA SER A 387 -13.49 30.80 -31.65
C SER A 387 -13.58 32.19 -31.00
N ILE A 388 -13.16 32.28 -29.73
CA ILE A 388 -13.27 33.50 -28.92
C ILE A 388 -12.09 34.46 -29.18
N SER A 389 -10.91 33.94 -29.51
CA SER A 389 -9.69 34.72 -29.80
C SER A 389 -9.14 34.45 -31.21
N ASN A 390 -8.72 35.52 -31.90
CA ASN A 390 -7.99 35.51 -33.18
C ASN A 390 -6.47 35.73 -32.99
N SER A 391 -5.93 35.51 -31.79
CA SER A 391 -4.49 35.59 -31.50
C SER A 391 -3.80 34.24 -31.76
N MET A 392 -2.47 34.16 -31.61
CA MET A 392 -1.65 32.94 -31.81
C MET A 392 -2.16 31.69 -31.07
N ILE A 393 -3.03 31.83 -30.05
CA ILE A 393 -3.67 30.72 -29.34
C ILE A 393 -5.17 30.75 -29.67
N ILE A 394 -5.68 29.70 -30.33
CA ILE A 394 -7.09 29.55 -30.68
C ILE A 394 -7.83 29.00 -29.45
N ILE A 395 -8.43 29.89 -28.65
CA ILE A 395 -9.26 29.48 -27.51
C ILE A 395 -10.70 29.30 -28.01
N THR A 396 -11.15 28.05 -28.02
CA THR A 396 -12.53 27.66 -28.34
C THR A 396 -13.33 27.38 -27.07
N PRO A 397 -14.66 27.55 -27.07
CA PRO A 397 -15.51 27.12 -25.95
C PRO A 397 -15.30 25.63 -25.58
N THR A 398 -15.00 24.78 -26.57
CA THR A 398 -14.61 23.38 -26.37
C THR A 398 -13.32 23.25 -25.54
N SER A 399 -12.29 24.02 -25.85
CA SER A 399 -11.04 24.00 -25.08
C SER A 399 -11.23 24.46 -23.63
N ILE A 400 -12.07 25.46 -23.38
CA ILE A 400 -12.40 25.94 -22.03
C ILE A 400 -13.14 24.84 -21.26
N PHE A 401 -14.10 24.17 -21.88
CA PHE A 401 -14.84 23.08 -21.25
C PHE A 401 -13.92 21.93 -20.84
N ILE A 402 -13.04 21.47 -21.74
CA ILE A 402 -12.05 20.42 -21.45
C ILE A 402 -11.12 20.85 -20.31
N LEU A 403 -10.65 22.10 -20.33
CA LEU A 403 -9.76 22.64 -19.29
C LEU A 403 -10.46 22.70 -17.93
N CYS A 404 -11.66 23.27 -17.85
CA CYS A 404 -12.42 23.38 -16.60
C CYS A 404 -12.68 22.01 -15.99
N CYS A 405 -13.16 21.04 -16.78
CA CYS A 405 -13.44 19.70 -16.28
C CYS A 405 -12.16 18.97 -15.85
N SER A 406 -11.06 19.07 -16.61
CA SER A 406 -9.79 18.41 -16.25
C SER A 406 -9.16 19.00 -14.98
N VAL A 407 -9.19 20.33 -14.83
CA VAL A 407 -8.73 21.02 -13.63
C VAL A 407 -9.59 20.68 -12.42
N ILE A 408 -10.93 20.72 -12.54
CA ILE A 408 -11.84 20.37 -11.45
C ILE A 408 -11.66 18.91 -11.03
N SER A 409 -11.59 17.98 -11.99
CA SER A 409 -11.32 16.55 -11.71
C SER A 409 -10.05 16.42 -10.89
N THR A 410 -8.97 17.05 -11.33
CA THR A 410 -7.64 16.93 -10.70
C THR A 410 -7.63 17.55 -9.31
N LEU A 411 -8.14 18.77 -9.13
CA LEU A 411 -8.18 19.44 -7.83
C LEU A 411 -8.97 18.63 -6.79
N VAL A 412 -10.11 18.06 -7.17
CA VAL A 412 -10.88 17.19 -6.29
C VAL A 412 -10.12 15.90 -5.96
N LEU A 413 -9.43 15.32 -6.95
CA LEU A 413 -8.64 14.09 -6.73
C LEU A 413 -7.43 14.32 -5.81
N LEU A 414 -6.83 15.51 -5.80
CA LEU A 414 -5.70 15.79 -4.92
C LEU A 414 -6.07 15.72 -3.43
N ILE A 415 -7.34 15.99 -3.11
CA ILE A 415 -7.92 15.88 -1.75
C ILE A 415 -8.17 14.42 -1.36
N TYR A 416 -8.21 13.49 -2.33
CA TYR A 416 -8.45 12.07 -2.06
C TYR A 416 -7.36 11.47 -1.17
N ASN A 417 -7.77 10.96 -0.01
CA ASN A 417 -6.94 10.26 0.97
C ASN A 417 -7.69 9.01 1.48
N GLY A 418 -8.06 8.09 0.57
CA GLY A 418 -8.71 6.84 0.95
C GLY A 418 -7.83 5.93 1.83
N PRO A 419 -8.40 5.17 2.78
CA PRO A 419 -7.69 4.12 3.53
C PRO A 419 -7.48 2.86 2.67
N TYR A 420 -6.50 2.02 3.04
CA TYR A 420 -6.18 0.75 2.37
C TYR A 420 -6.77 -0.44 3.14
N LEU A 421 -8.10 -0.49 3.23
CA LEU A 421 -8.79 -1.38 4.16
C LEU A 421 -8.66 -2.87 3.79
N ARG A 422 -8.54 -3.19 2.50
CA ARG A 422 -8.39 -4.57 2.02
C ARG A 422 -6.98 -5.08 2.28
N LEU A 423 -5.95 -4.29 1.94
CA LEU A 423 -4.56 -4.61 2.29
C LEU A 423 -4.39 -4.81 3.79
N GLU A 424 -4.96 -3.92 4.62
CA GLU A 424 -4.95 -4.07 6.07
C GLU A 424 -5.62 -5.36 6.56
N ALA A 425 -6.68 -5.82 5.87
CA ALA A 425 -7.40 -7.04 6.23
C ALA A 425 -6.66 -8.33 5.81
N GLU A 426 -6.12 -8.38 4.59
CA GLU A 426 -5.31 -9.51 4.10
C GLU A 426 -4.11 -9.76 5.03
N TYR A 427 -3.49 -8.66 5.44
CA TYR A 427 -2.38 -8.67 6.38
C TYR A 427 -2.74 -9.20 7.77
N ARG A 428 -3.92 -8.85 8.30
CA ARG A 428 -4.40 -9.36 9.59
C ARG A 428 -4.65 -10.87 9.58
N VAL A 429 -4.85 -11.50 8.41
CA VAL A 429 -5.04 -12.94 8.32
C VAL A 429 -3.72 -13.69 8.15
N ASP A 430 -2.76 -13.17 7.38
CA ASP A 430 -1.41 -13.75 7.28
C ASP A 430 -0.70 -13.81 8.65
N THR A 431 -1.01 -12.88 9.55
CA THR A 431 -0.52 -12.91 10.95
C THR A 431 -1.13 -14.02 11.83
N ARG A 432 -2.22 -14.65 11.39
CA ARG A 432 -2.90 -15.74 12.13
C ARG A 432 -2.48 -17.13 11.63
N THR A 433 -2.03 -17.25 10.38
CA THR A 433 -1.59 -18.52 9.77
C THR A 433 -0.07 -18.69 9.73
N PHE A 434 0.70 -17.62 9.94
CA PHE A 434 2.14 -17.68 10.14
C PHE A 434 2.54 -17.00 11.46
N SER A 435 3.31 -17.72 12.27
CA SER A 435 4.06 -17.19 13.41
C SER A 435 5.30 -16.38 12.97
N ASP A 436 5.20 -15.60 11.88
CA ASP A 436 6.31 -14.86 11.28
C ASP A 436 6.05 -13.35 11.28
N ALA A 437 6.86 -12.63 12.05
CA ALA A 437 6.79 -11.17 12.27
C ALA A 437 7.48 -10.32 11.19
N SER A 438 7.91 -10.92 10.07
CA SER A 438 8.76 -10.29 9.05
C SER A 438 7.98 -9.61 7.91
N VAL A 439 6.73 -10.02 7.67
CA VAL A 439 5.88 -9.40 6.63
C VAL A 439 5.14 -8.17 7.18
N LEU A 440 5.05 -8.05 8.52
CA LEU A 440 4.33 -6.97 9.22
C LEU A 440 4.99 -5.58 9.15
N ILE A 441 6.09 -5.43 8.42
CA ILE A 441 6.91 -4.21 8.41
C ILE A 441 7.04 -3.64 7.00
N LEU A 442 6.81 -4.45 5.96
CA LEU A 442 7.02 -4.05 4.56
C LEU A 442 5.85 -3.27 3.95
N LEU A 443 4.60 -3.52 4.39
CA LEU A 443 3.40 -2.94 3.75
C LEU A 443 2.96 -1.59 4.34
N ASN A 444 3.42 -1.24 5.54
CA ASN A 444 3.22 0.10 6.08
C ASN A 444 4.12 1.16 5.41
N GLN A 445 5.11 0.72 4.61
CA GLN A 445 6.16 1.57 4.04
C GLN A 445 5.73 2.36 2.80
N THR A 446 4.72 1.95 2.04
CA THR A 446 4.39 2.61 0.76
C THR A 446 3.20 3.56 0.85
N ALA A 447 2.31 3.35 1.82
CA ALA A 447 1.24 4.29 2.18
C ALA A 447 1.77 5.58 2.84
N LEU A 448 2.97 5.52 3.45
CA LEU A 448 3.60 6.60 4.21
C LEU A 448 4.63 7.42 3.41
N MET A 449 5.03 6.97 2.22
CA MET A 449 6.11 7.58 1.43
C MET A 449 5.81 8.96 0.82
N MET A 450 4.63 9.57 1.02
CA MET A 450 4.37 10.90 0.43
C MET A 450 3.52 11.91 1.20
N ASN A 451 3.30 11.68 2.50
CA ASN A 451 2.76 12.71 3.39
C ASN A 451 3.84 13.13 4.39
N ILE A 452 4.90 13.79 3.92
CA ILE A 452 5.71 14.62 4.82
C ILE A 452 5.05 16.00 4.89
N LYS A 453 3.91 16.06 5.60
CA LYS A 453 3.70 17.21 6.45
C LYS A 453 4.39 16.88 7.76
N TYR A 454 5.36 17.71 8.12
CA TYR A 454 6.01 17.65 9.41
C TYR A 454 4.95 17.53 10.48
N LEU A 455 5.05 16.42 11.16
CA LEU A 455 4.19 16.05 12.25
C LEU A 455 4.78 16.81 13.44
N ASP A 456 4.30 18.05 13.63
CA ASP A 456 4.71 18.86 14.78
C ASP A 456 4.40 18.05 16.02
N ALA A 457 5.45 17.60 16.71
CA ALA A 457 5.31 16.94 17.99
C ALA A 457 4.61 17.95 18.93
N GLN A 458 3.32 17.74 19.18
CA GLN A 458 2.61 18.52 20.18
C GLN A 458 3.35 18.27 21.49
N GLY A 459 3.79 19.35 22.12
CA GLY A 459 4.81 19.32 23.17
C GLY A 459 4.57 18.30 24.27
N TRP A 460 5.62 18.01 25.02
CA TRP A 460 5.60 17.06 26.12
C TRP A 460 4.52 17.40 27.14
N THR A 461 3.69 16.42 27.49
CA THR A 461 2.70 16.56 28.55
C THR A 461 3.00 15.63 29.69
N THR A 462 2.94 16.15 30.91
CA THR A 462 3.02 15.33 32.12
C THR A 462 1.73 14.53 32.30
N THR A 463 1.87 13.24 32.61
CA THR A 463 0.76 12.36 32.97
C THR A 463 0.82 12.00 34.45
N ASP A 464 -0.10 11.14 34.89
CA ASP A 464 -0.04 10.57 36.24
C ASP A 464 1.34 9.98 36.54
N SER A 465 1.77 9.99 37.80
CA SER A 465 3.14 9.63 38.19
C SER A 465 3.22 8.20 38.70
N MET A 466 4.37 7.55 38.51
CA MET A 466 4.63 6.28 39.17
C MET A 466 4.62 6.47 40.69
N LYS A 467 4.13 5.48 41.43
CA LYS A 467 4.15 5.50 42.90
C LYS A 467 5.59 5.48 43.43
N ASN A 468 6.48 4.77 42.74
CA ASN A 468 7.89 4.68 43.11
C ASN A 468 8.77 5.18 41.98
N ALA A 469 9.49 6.26 42.25
CA ALA A 469 10.56 6.72 41.39
C ALA A 469 11.67 5.65 41.27
N ARG A 470 12.24 5.53 40.07
CA ARG A 470 13.23 4.51 39.75
C ARG A 470 14.06 4.87 38.53
N TRP A 471 15.26 4.29 38.45
CA TRP A 471 16.10 4.27 37.25
C TRP A 471 16.71 2.89 37.06
N ALA A 472 17.29 2.65 35.88
CA ALA A 472 17.85 1.34 35.52
C ALA A 472 16.83 0.18 35.63
N HIS A 473 15.54 0.53 35.47
CA HIS A 473 14.41 -0.39 35.34
C HIS A 473 14.20 -0.76 33.87
N THR A 474 13.33 -1.72 33.63
CA THR A 474 12.82 -2.03 32.29
C THR A 474 11.39 -1.56 32.15
N ALA A 475 11.02 -1.11 30.95
CA ALA A 475 9.64 -0.85 30.56
C ALA A 475 9.29 -1.72 29.35
N THR A 476 8.20 -2.47 29.43
CA THR A 476 7.78 -3.40 28.37
C THR A 476 6.33 -3.10 28.00
N VAL A 477 6.09 -2.81 26.73
CA VAL A 477 4.73 -2.68 26.19
C VAL A 477 4.15 -4.09 26.03
N LEU A 478 3.06 -4.35 26.74
CA LEU A 478 2.39 -5.65 26.80
C LEU A 478 1.44 -5.84 25.62
N THR A 479 1.04 -7.07 25.32
CA THR A 479 0.09 -7.41 24.25
C THR A 479 -1.29 -6.77 24.44
N ASN A 480 -1.66 -6.42 25.66
CA ASN A 480 -2.90 -5.70 25.99
C ASN A 480 -2.76 -4.17 25.88
N GLY A 481 -1.61 -3.66 25.43
CA GLY A 481 -1.34 -2.23 25.24
C GLY A 481 -0.90 -1.47 26.49
N LYS A 482 -0.87 -2.09 27.67
CA LYS A 482 -0.33 -1.48 28.91
C LYS A 482 1.19 -1.50 28.90
N VAL A 483 1.81 -0.59 29.66
CA VAL A 483 3.28 -0.58 29.85
C VAL A 483 3.61 -1.11 31.24
N LEU A 484 4.33 -2.23 31.30
CA LEU A 484 4.88 -2.79 32.54
C LEU A 484 6.21 -2.15 32.84
N VAL A 485 6.31 -1.48 33.98
CA VAL A 485 7.56 -0.99 34.55
C VAL A 485 7.92 -1.83 35.76
N ALA A 486 9.11 -2.42 35.78
CA ALA A 486 9.51 -3.34 36.85
C ALA A 486 10.99 -3.18 37.25
N GLY A 487 11.24 -3.37 38.55
CA GLY A 487 12.58 -3.31 39.14
C GLY A 487 13.21 -1.93 39.09
N GLY A 488 14.53 -1.89 38.92
CA GLY A 488 15.31 -0.67 39.01
C GLY A 488 15.73 -0.37 40.45
N THR A 489 16.33 0.79 40.63
CA THR A 489 16.79 1.28 41.93
C THR A 489 16.31 2.70 42.16
N SER A 490 16.15 3.06 43.43
CA SER A 490 15.77 4.39 43.88
C SER A 490 16.70 4.84 45.02
N ASN A 491 16.45 6.01 45.60
CA ASN A 491 17.23 6.51 46.74
C ASN A 491 17.07 5.65 48.01
N ILE A 492 16.01 4.83 48.09
CA ILE A 492 15.74 3.91 49.21
C ILE A 492 16.27 2.48 48.95
N GLY A 493 16.90 2.25 47.80
CA GLY A 493 17.54 0.99 47.43
C GLY A 493 16.95 0.29 46.21
N VAL A 494 17.32 -0.98 46.03
CA VAL A 494 16.91 -1.80 44.87
C VAL A 494 15.46 -2.27 45.04
N LEU A 495 14.68 -2.14 43.98
CA LEU A 495 13.24 -2.40 43.97
C LEU A 495 12.91 -3.78 43.38
N ASN A 496 11.86 -4.42 43.90
CA ASN A 496 11.19 -5.57 43.27
C ASN A 496 9.75 -5.27 42.86
N ASN A 497 9.26 -4.07 43.13
CA ASN A 497 7.89 -3.70 42.76
C ASN A 497 7.75 -3.46 41.25
N ALA A 498 6.53 -3.63 40.78
CA ALA A 498 6.15 -3.42 39.39
C ALA A 498 4.86 -2.61 39.32
N GLU A 499 4.76 -1.77 38.29
CA GLU A 499 3.67 -0.84 38.05
C GLU A 499 3.25 -0.93 36.59
N LEU A 500 1.95 -0.82 36.33
CA LEU A 500 1.33 -0.84 35.02
C LEU A 500 0.78 0.54 34.69
N TYR A 501 1.22 1.09 33.56
CA TYR A 501 0.59 2.25 32.95
C TYR A 501 -0.48 1.80 31.97
N ASP A 502 -1.68 2.35 32.10
CA ASP A 502 -2.77 2.14 31.15
C ASP A 502 -2.95 3.39 30.28
N PRO A 503 -2.55 3.36 28.99
CA PRO A 503 -2.67 4.51 28.10
C PRO A 503 -4.11 4.99 27.88
N SER A 504 -5.10 4.12 28.03
CA SER A 504 -6.51 4.45 27.75
C SER A 504 -7.10 5.40 28.80
N VAL A 505 -6.69 5.22 30.06
CA VAL A 505 -7.14 6.04 31.20
C VAL A 505 -6.03 6.94 31.75
N ARG A 506 -4.79 6.81 31.24
CA ARG A 506 -3.60 7.59 31.60
C ARG A 506 -3.22 7.52 33.07
N MET A 507 -3.46 6.37 33.71
CA MET A 507 -3.20 6.18 35.14
C MET A 507 -2.22 5.04 35.40
N TRP A 508 -1.50 5.17 36.51
CA TRP A 508 -0.65 4.10 37.03
C TRP A 508 -1.41 3.20 38.01
N THR A 509 -1.14 1.90 37.92
CA THR A 509 -1.66 0.90 38.85
C THR A 509 -0.54 -0.01 39.34
N THR A 510 -0.53 -0.36 40.62
CA THR A 510 0.43 -1.34 41.15
C THR A 510 0.00 -2.75 40.79
N THR A 511 0.94 -3.58 40.34
CA THR A 511 0.73 -5.03 40.17
C THR A 511 1.52 -5.81 41.23
N ASN A 512 1.48 -7.14 41.19
CA ASN A 512 2.27 -7.96 42.10
C ASN A 512 3.78 -7.69 41.91
N ASN A 513 4.55 -7.95 42.97
CA ASN A 513 5.99 -7.71 42.97
C ASN A 513 6.76 -8.92 42.42
N MET A 514 7.92 -8.64 41.82
CA MET A 514 8.93 -9.66 41.50
C MET A 514 9.42 -10.35 42.76
N ASN A 515 9.86 -11.60 42.63
CA ASN A 515 10.43 -12.36 43.74
C ASN A 515 11.81 -11.79 44.12
N SER A 516 12.60 -11.40 43.14
CA SER A 516 13.93 -10.81 43.36
C SER A 516 13.97 -9.33 43.05
N ARG A 517 14.54 -8.54 43.97
CA ARG A 517 14.91 -7.14 43.71
C ARG A 517 16.02 -7.10 42.66
N ARG A 518 15.94 -6.23 41.65
CA ARG A 518 16.95 -6.16 40.58
C ARG A 518 16.95 -4.82 39.84
N TYR A 519 18.13 -4.35 39.45
CA TYR A 519 18.34 -3.28 38.47
C TYR A 519 19.41 -3.69 37.45
N TYR A 520 19.50 -3.00 36.31
CA TYR A 520 20.36 -3.38 35.17
C TYR A 520 20.12 -4.81 34.66
N HIS A 521 18.88 -5.26 34.79
CA HIS A 521 18.38 -6.53 34.25
C HIS A 521 17.79 -6.29 32.86
N SER A 522 17.49 -7.37 32.14
CA SER A 522 16.77 -7.30 30.86
C SER A 522 15.37 -7.89 30.98
N ALA A 523 14.43 -7.32 30.22
CA ALA A 523 13.06 -7.81 30.08
C ALA A 523 12.77 -8.09 28.61
N SER A 524 12.26 -9.29 28.31
CA SER A 524 12.00 -9.76 26.95
C SER A 524 10.60 -10.36 26.85
N ILE A 525 9.77 -9.84 25.96
CA ILE A 525 8.45 -10.41 25.70
C ILE A 525 8.59 -11.69 24.88
N LEU A 526 8.00 -12.78 25.36
CA LEU A 526 8.04 -14.09 24.72
C LEU A 526 6.88 -14.27 23.74
N PRO A 527 6.97 -15.21 22.78
CA PRO A 527 5.88 -15.47 21.81
C PRO A 527 4.53 -15.80 22.45
N ASN A 528 4.53 -16.34 23.66
CA ASN A 528 3.32 -16.65 24.43
C ASN A 528 2.73 -15.45 25.18
N GLY A 529 3.30 -14.25 25.02
CA GLY A 529 2.86 -13.01 25.67
C GLY A 529 3.38 -12.80 27.09
N GLN A 530 4.07 -13.77 27.70
CA GLN A 530 4.73 -13.58 29.00
C GLN A 530 6.00 -12.73 28.86
N VAL A 531 6.41 -12.05 29.92
CA VAL A 531 7.65 -11.25 29.93
C VAL A 531 8.70 -11.95 30.77
N LEU A 532 9.84 -12.29 30.17
CA LEU A 532 10.98 -12.90 30.82
C LEU A 532 11.94 -11.83 31.35
N PHE A 533 12.22 -11.88 32.64
CA PHE A 533 13.17 -11.02 33.34
C PHE A 533 14.44 -11.81 33.65
N THR A 534 15.59 -11.30 33.24
CA THR A 534 16.88 -12.01 33.35
C THR A 534 17.94 -11.17 34.04
N GLY A 535 18.63 -11.77 35.02
CA GLY A 535 19.83 -11.21 35.63
C GLY A 535 19.61 -9.87 36.34
N GLY A 536 20.60 -9.00 36.25
CA GLY A 536 20.68 -7.77 37.04
C GLY A 536 21.45 -7.97 38.34
N THR A 537 21.43 -6.94 39.19
CA THR A 537 22.11 -6.95 40.48
C THR A 537 21.21 -6.38 41.57
N ASN A 538 21.42 -6.83 42.80
CA ASN A 538 20.81 -6.29 44.01
C ASN A 538 21.86 -5.89 45.07
N GLY A 539 23.10 -5.69 44.63
CA GLY A 539 24.29 -5.74 45.47
C GLY A 539 25.12 -6.99 45.18
N ASN A 540 24.46 -8.10 44.83
CA ASN A 540 25.08 -9.28 44.26
C ASN A 540 24.61 -9.51 42.82
N THR A 541 25.48 -10.09 42.00
CA THR A 541 25.14 -10.48 40.63
C THR A 541 24.09 -11.59 40.64
N LEU A 542 22.98 -11.43 39.90
CA LEU A 542 21.88 -12.39 39.87
C LEU A 542 21.97 -13.34 38.66
N MET A 543 21.77 -14.63 38.93
CA MET A 543 21.50 -15.66 37.90
C MET A 543 20.02 -15.99 37.74
N SER A 544 19.19 -15.51 38.68
CA SER A 544 17.75 -15.75 38.71
C SER A 544 17.02 -15.17 37.51
N THR A 545 16.02 -15.90 37.03
CA THR A 545 15.11 -15.44 35.98
C THR A 545 13.66 -15.67 36.38
N GLU A 546 12.78 -14.78 35.92
CA GLU A 546 11.37 -14.74 36.33
C GLU A 546 10.48 -14.46 35.13
N LEU A 547 9.30 -15.07 35.10
CA LEU A 547 8.25 -14.83 34.11
C LEU A 547 7.11 -14.04 34.74
N TYR A 548 6.75 -12.93 34.11
CA TYR A 548 5.52 -12.20 34.39
C TYR A 548 4.43 -12.61 33.40
N ASP A 549 3.27 -12.98 33.92
CA ASP A 549 2.06 -13.23 33.12
C ASP A 549 1.14 -11.99 33.13
N PRO A 550 1.00 -11.27 32.00
CA PRO A 550 0.14 -10.09 31.91
C PRO A 550 -1.34 -10.32 32.18
N SER A 551 -1.84 -11.55 32.01
CA SER A 551 -3.26 -11.87 32.16
C SER A 551 -3.66 -12.02 33.63
N THR A 552 -2.74 -12.51 34.46
CA THR A 552 -2.98 -12.76 35.89
C THR A 552 -2.22 -11.81 36.80
N GLY A 553 -1.20 -11.11 36.27
CA GLY A 553 -0.27 -10.30 37.05
C GLY A 553 0.66 -11.12 37.94
N VAL A 554 0.77 -12.43 37.73
CA VAL A 554 1.58 -13.33 38.57
C VAL A 554 3.03 -13.39 38.09
N TRP A 555 3.95 -13.41 39.05
CA TRP A 555 5.38 -13.62 38.83
C TRP A 555 5.77 -15.05 39.20
N THR A 556 6.43 -15.75 38.29
CA THR A 556 6.88 -17.14 38.51
C THR A 556 8.38 -17.26 38.27
N MET A 557 9.09 -17.89 39.22
CA MET A 557 10.50 -18.25 39.00
C MET A 557 10.58 -19.29 37.88
N THR A 558 11.55 -19.15 36.98
CA THR A 558 11.85 -20.13 35.93
C THR A 558 13.32 -20.55 36.00
N GLY A 559 13.81 -21.35 35.05
CA GLY A 559 15.20 -21.84 35.06
C GLY A 559 16.22 -20.71 35.25
N ASN A 560 17.25 -20.93 36.06
CA ASN A 560 18.31 -19.94 36.27
C ASN A 560 19.31 -19.95 35.11
N MET A 561 19.87 -18.78 34.78
CA MET A 561 21.05 -18.71 33.90
C MET A 561 22.20 -19.47 34.55
N ASN A 562 23.11 -20.02 33.75
CA ASN A 562 24.31 -20.69 34.27
C ASN A 562 25.30 -19.67 34.86
N ILE A 563 25.36 -18.47 34.26
CA ILE A 563 26.23 -17.39 34.71
C ILE A 563 25.37 -16.17 35.05
N GLY A 564 25.39 -15.78 36.34
CA GLY A 564 24.76 -14.54 36.78
C GLY A 564 25.42 -13.33 36.13
N ARG A 565 24.62 -12.35 35.71
CA ARG A 565 25.13 -11.17 34.99
C ARG A 565 24.18 -9.97 35.10
N PHE A 566 24.73 -8.77 34.96
CA PHE A 566 23.99 -7.51 34.76
C PHE A 566 24.63 -6.70 33.65
N GLU A 567 23.90 -5.70 33.10
CA GLU A 567 24.35 -4.91 31.93
C GLU A 567 24.67 -5.76 30.68
N HIS A 568 24.06 -6.95 30.63
CA HIS A 568 23.98 -7.80 29.46
C HIS A 568 22.86 -7.33 28.54
N THR A 569 22.86 -7.85 27.32
CA THR A 569 21.72 -7.72 26.42
C THR A 569 20.96 -9.04 26.38
N ALA A 570 19.63 -8.96 26.24
CA ALA A 570 18.78 -10.12 25.97
C ALA A 570 17.98 -9.87 24.68
N THR A 571 18.10 -10.76 23.70
CA THR A 571 17.49 -10.63 22.38
C THR A 571 16.61 -11.84 22.11
N VAL A 572 15.33 -11.60 21.85
CA VAL A 572 14.40 -12.64 21.41
C VAL A 572 14.72 -12.98 19.96
N LEU A 573 15.00 -14.26 19.71
CA LEU A 573 15.34 -14.79 18.40
C LEU A 573 14.08 -15.19 17.61
N PRO A 574 14.17 -15.35 16.27
CA PRO A 574 13.01 -15.72 15.45
C PRO A 574 12.40 -17.07 15.83
N ASN A 575 13.22 -17.98 16.39
CA ASN A 575 12.77 -19.28 16.89
C ASN A 575 12.10 -19.22 18.29
N GLY A 576 11.88 -18.02 18.83
CA GLY A 576 11.25 -17.80 20.14
C GLY A 576 12.18 -17.95 21.34
N LYS A 577 13.43 -18.38 21.16
CA LYS A 577 14.43 -18.44 22.24
C LYS A 577 14.96 -17.06 22.58
N VAL A 578 15.50 -16.89 23.79
CA VAL A 578 16.12 -15.62 24.21
C VAL A 578 17.63 -15.80 24.33
N LEU A 579 18.39 -15.10 23.49
CA LEU A 579 19.84 -15.01 23.58
C LEU A 579 20.23 -13.96 24.60
N VAL A 580 20.99 -14.37 25.61
CA VAL A 580 21.63 -13.47 26.57
C VAL A 580 23.13 -13.47 26.33
N THR A 581 23.73 -12.28 26.20
CA THR A 581 25.17 -12.18 25.89
C THR A 581 25.87 -11.04 26.63
N GLY A 582 27.15 -11.27 26.93
CA GLY A 582 28.04 -10.30 27.58
C GLY A 582 27.58 -9.90 28.99
N GLY A 583 27.91 -8.68 29.39
CA GLY A 583 27.59 -8.14 30.72
C GLY A 583 28.73 -8.32 31.72
N TYR A 584 28.42 -8.06 32.99
CA TYR A 584 29.36 -8.07 34.09
C TYR A 584 28.93 -9.04 35.18
N SER A 585 29.89 -9.74 35.77
CA SER A 585 29.65 -10.70 36.85
C SER A 585 30.81 -10.75 37.81
N ASN A 586 30.55 -10.39 39.07
CA ASN A 586 31.48 -10.57 40.20
C ASN A 586 32.92 -10.10 39.92
N GLY A 587 33.09 -8.94 39.31
CA GLY A 587 34.43 -8.40 38.97
C GLY A 587 34.89 -8.68 37.54
N ASN A 588 34.20 -9.56 36.81
CA ASN A 588 34.61 -10.03 35.49
C ASN A 588 33.66 -9.54 34.39
N ILE A 589 34.25 -9.09 33.29
CA ILE A 589 33.54 -8.76 32.06
C ILE A 589 33.36 -10.05 31.25
N LEU A 590 32.12 -10.35 30.87
CA LEU A 590 31.77 -11.59 30.20
C LEU A 590 31.79 -11.47 28.67
N ASN A 591 32.16 -12.56 28.01
CA ASN A 591 31.90 -12.81 26.59
C ASN A 591 30.94 -14.00 26.37
N SER A 592 30.67 -14.79 27.42
CA SER A 592 29.75 -15.93 27.37
C SER A 592 28.34 -15.54 26.91
N SER A 593 27.72 -16.45 26.17
CA SER A 593 26.34 -16.34 25.70
C SER A 593 25.53 -17.57 26.10
N GLU A 594 24.24 -17.39 26.35
CA GLU A 594 23.32 -18.44 26.76
C GLU A 594 21.96 -18.26 26.08
N LEU A 595 21.30 -19.38 25.75
CA LEU A 595 19.95 -19.41 25.20
C LEU A 595 18.94 -19.91 26.24
N TYR A 596 17.90 -19.14 26.47
CA TYR A 596 16.69 -19.60 27.15
C TYR A 596 15.70 -20.18 26.16
N ASP A 597 15.21 -21.38 26.46
CA ASP A 597 14.14 -22.02 25.72
C ASP A 597 12.82 -21.93 26.51
N PRO A 598 11.83 -21.12 26.07
CA PRO A 598 10.56 -20.97 26.78
C PRO A 598 9.74 -22.26 26.89
N SER A 599 9.92 -23.21 25.95
CA SER A 599 9.14 -24.44 25.92
C SER A 599 9.57 -25.41 27.02
N THR A 600 10.87 -25.48 27.29
CA THR A 600 11.46 -26.33 28.33
C THR A 600 11.77 -25.59 29.62
N ARG A 601 11.75 -24.25 29.59
CA ARG A 601 12.13 -23.37 30.71
C ARG A 601 13.57 -23.57 31.19
N THR A 602 14.47 -23.92 30.27
CA THR A 602 15.88 -24.20 30.57
C THR A 602 16.82 -23.22 29.88
N TRP A 603 18.02 -23.09 30.45
CA TRP A 603 19.14 -22.31 29.89
C TRP A 603 20.21 -23.24 29.36
N THR A 604 20.72 -22.93 28.18
CA THR A 604 21.80 -23.67 27.52
C THR A 604 22.93 -22.72 27.16
N ILE A 605 24.16 -23.07 27.54
CA ILE A 605 25.35 -22.30 27.13
C ILE A 605 25.58 -22.55 25.64
N THR A 606 25.86 -21.48 24.90
CA THR A 606 26.21 -21.53 23.47
C THR A 606 27.64 -21.06 23.25
N ASP A 607 28.05 -20.96 21.99
CA ASP A 607 29.32 -20.31 21.64
C ASP A 607 29.40 -18.89 22.22
N SER A 608 30.61 -18.46 22.53
CA SER A 608 30.88 -17.18 23.20
C SER A 608 31.31 -16.11 22.22
N MET A 609 31.01 -14.84 22.53
CA MET A 609 31.58 -13.72 21.78
C MET A 609 33.11 -13.79 21.81
N ASN A 610 33.75 -13.31 20.76
CA ASN A 610 35.20 -13.21 20.69
C ASN A 610 35.71 -12.12 21.64
N ILE A 611 34.88 -11.10 21.90
CA ILE A 611 35.25 -9.95 22.72
C ILE A 611 34.32 -9.84 23.92
N ARG A 612 34.90 -9.82 25.12
CA ARG A 612 34.19 -9.54 26.37
C ARG A 612 33.75 -8.07 26.43
N ARG A 613 32.50 -7.82 26.80
CA ARG A 613 31.91 -6.47 26.79
C ARG A 613 30.68 -6.35 27.67
N TYR A 614 30.48 -5.16 28.23
CA TYR A 614 29.25 -4.70 28.88
C TYR A 614 28.93 -3.27 28.39
N TYR A 615 27.73 -2.77 28.67
CA TYR A 615 27.21 -1.51 28.09
C TYR A 615 27.21 -1.46 26.54
N HIS A 616 27.18 -2.63 25.91
CA HIS A 616 27.06 -2.79 24.47
C HIS A 616 25.58 -2.79 24.05
N SER A 617 25.32 -2.69 22.74
CA SER A 617 23.98 -2.90 22.18
C SER A 617 23.92 -4.18 21.38
N ALA A 618 22.76 -4.86 21.44
CA ALA A 618 22.44 -6.00 20.58
C ALA A 618 21.18 -5.69 19.78
N SER A 619 21.19 -5.98 18.49
CA SER A 619 20.08 -5.74 17.58
C SER A 619 19.86 -6.96 16.70
N ILE A 620 18.62 -7.46 16.67
CA ILE A 620 18.24 -8.55 15.77
C ILE A 620 18.05 -8.00 14.35
N LEU A 621 18.82 -8.50 13.40
CA LEU A 621 18.75 -8.11 12.00
C LEU A 621 17.58 -8.81 11.30
N MET A 622 17.15 -8.27 10.15
CA MET A 622 16.06 -8.84 9.34
C MET A 622 16.33 -10.27 8.87
N ASN A 623 17.61 -10.67 8.77
CA ASN A 623 18.01 -12.03 8.44
C ASN A 623 18.04 -12.98 9.66
N GLY A 624 17.59 -12.52 10.84
CA GLY A 624 17.55 -13.29 12.08
C GLY A 624 18.86 -13.31 12.88
N LYS A 625 19.98 -12.80 12.35
CA LYS A 625 21.26 -12.72 13.07
C LYS A 625 21.22 -11.62 14.12
N VAL A 626 22.01 -11.74 15.19
CA VAL A 626 22.11 -10.69 16.22
C VAL A 626 23.41 -9.93 16.06
N LEU A 627 23.31 -8.63 15.78
CA LEU A 627 24.42 -7.70 15.72
C LEU A 627 24.72 -7.15 17.11
N VAL A 628 25.93 -7.37 17.59
CA VAL A 628 26.45 -6.78 18.82
C VAL A 628 27.50 -5.73 18.49
N THR A 629 27.37 -4.53 19.07
CA THR A 629 28.25 -3.39 18.75
C THR A 629 28.72 -2.65 20.00
N GLY A 630 29.97 -2.21 19.96
CA GLY A 630 30.58 -1.38 20.98
C GLY A 630 30.60 -2.01 22.38
N GLY A 631 30.51 -1.18 23.40
CA GLY A 631 30.65 -1.58 24.80
C GLY A 631 32.02 -1.23 25.36
N TYR A 632 32.28 -1.70 26.58
CA TYR A 632 33.45 -1.32 27.35
C TYR A 632 34.19 -2.54 27.86
N VAL A 633 35.52 -2.48 27.81
CA VAL A 633 36.42 -3.51 28.35
C VAL A 633 37.72 -2.90 28.82
N ASN A 634 38.21 -3.28 30.01
CA ASN A 634 39.54 -2.90 30.49
C ASN A 634 39.86 -1.39 30.37
N ASN A 635 38.90 -0.54 30.74
CA ASN A 635 38.99 0.91 30.59
C ASN A 635 39.01 1.48 29.16
N ILE A 636 38.55 0.71 28.18
CA ILE A 636 38.57 1.06 26.76
C ILE A 636 37.17 0.90 26.18
N ALA A 637 36.69 1.95 25.51
CA ALA A 637 35.49 1.88 24.67
C ALA A 637 35.80 1.10 23.40
N LEU A 638 34.85 0.28 22.95
CA LEU A 638 35.01 -0.60 21.79
C LEU A 638 34.35 -0.02 20.54
N SER A 639 35.01 -0.14 19.39
CA SER A 639 34.40 0.03 18.06
C SER A 639 34.04 -1.31 17.41
N MET A 640 34.50 -2.41 17.98
CA MET A 640 34.36 -3.75 17.41
C MET A 640 32.92 -4.25 17.43
N SER A 641 32.54 -4.95 16.36
CA SER A 641 31.20 -5.51 16.18
C SER A 641 31.25 -6.99 15.83
N GLU A 642 30.25 -7.75 16.26
CA GLU A 642 30.16 -9.19 16.05
C GLU A 642 28.73 -9.59 15.66
N LEU A 643 28.59 -10.61 14.82
CA LEU A 643 27.31 -11.22 14.46
C LEU A 643 27.19 -12.61 15.08
N TYR A 644 26.08 -12.85 15.77
CA TYR A 644 25.65 -14.18 16.16
C TYR A 644 24.69 -14.76 15.13
N ASP A 645 24.97 -15.97 14.67
CA ASP A 645 24.08 -16.72 13.80
C ASP A 645 23.29 -17.74 14.62
N PRO A 646 21.97 -17.59 14.79
CA PRO A 646 21.18 -18.49 15.63
C PRO A 646 21.02 -19.91 15.05
N LEU A 647 21.27 -20.10 13.75
CA LEU A 647 21.18 -21.43 13.12
C LEU A 647 22.39 -22.29 13.44
N THR A 648 23.58 -21.69 13.38
CA THR A 648 24.84 -22.38 13.70
C THR A 648 25.26 -22.21 15.15
N GLN A 649 24.65 -21.25 15.86
CA GLN A 649 24.98 -20.83 17.22
C GLN A 649 26.44 -20.39 17.37
N THR A 650 26.99 -19.72 16.35
CA THR A 650 28.38 -19.26 16.33
C THR A 650 28.49 -17.74 16.22
N TRP A 651 29.62 -17.20 16.70
CA TRP A 651 29.96 -15.79 16.61
C TRP A 651 30.97 -15.50 15.50
N THR A 652 30.74 -14.41 14.76
CA THR A 652 31.64 -13.94 13.69
C THR A 652 32.00 -12.48 13.90
N ILE A 653 33.30 -12.16 13.88
CA ILE A 653 33.77 -10.77 13.91
C ILE A 653 33.49 -10.14 12.54
N ILE A 654 32.94 -8.93 12.56
CA ILE A 654 32.66 -8.14 11.34
C ILE A 654 33.40 -6.81 11.37
N ASN A 655 33.19 -5.98 10.35
CA ASN A 655 33.75 -4.65 10.26
C ASN A 655 33.41 -3.79 11.50
N ASN A 656 34.36 -2.95 11.90
CA ASN A 656 34.26 -2.09 13.07
C ASN A 656 33.48 -0.81 12.78
N MET A 657 32.83 -0.26 13.80
CA MET A 657 32.31 1.11 13.78
C MET A 657 33.45 2.11 13.62
N ASN A 658 33.16 3.30 13.09
CA ASN A 658 34.17 4.36 12.94
C ASN A 658 34.54 4.96 14.29
N ASN A 659 33.59 5.07 15.21
CA ASN A 659 33.85 5.54 16.57
C ASN A 659 33.61 4.43 17.59
N ALA A 660 34.62 4.21 18.44
CA ALA A 660 34.45 3.41 19.64
C ALA A 660 33.44 4.08 20.58
N ARG A 661 32.58 3.30 21.25
CA ARG A 661 31.54 3.82 22.15
C ARG A 661 30.98 2.74 23.08
N TYR A 662 30.53 3.18 24.26
CA TYR A 662 29.67 2.41 25.17
C TYR A 662 28.54 3.30 25.70
N TYR A 663 27.49 2.70 26.29
CA TYR A 663 26.24 3.38 26.64
C TYR A 663 25.53 4.07 25.46
N HIS A 664 25.93 3.74 24.24
CA HIS A 664 25.20 4.10 23.03
C HIS A 664 23.92 3.28 22.94
N LYS A 665 23.06 3.67 22.01
CA LYS A 665 21.85 2.92 21.68
C LYS A 665 21.82 2.60 20.20
N ALA A 666 21.25 1.44 19.91
CA ALA A 666 21.02 0.95 18.57
C ALA A 666 19.51 0.93 18.29
N SER A 667 19.13 1.32 17.08
CA SER A 667 17.77 1.12 16.57
C SER A 667 17.86 0.61 15.16
N ILE A 668 17.04 -0.40 14.84
CA ILE A 668 16.88 -0.87 13.48
C ILE A 668 15.96 0.11 12.76
N LEU A 669 16.41 0.59 11.62
CA LEU A 669 15.68 1.48 10.73
C LEU A 669 14.71 0.67 9.87
N ILE A 670 13.77 1.39 9.28
CA ILE A 670 12.71 0.82 8.45
C ILE A 670 13.25 0.08 7.20
N ASP A 671 14.42 0.49 6.71
CA ASP A 671 15.14 -0.12 5.59
C ASP A 671 16.04 -1.30 6.01
N GLY A 672 16.08 -1.64 7.29
CA GLY A 672 16.88 -2.73 7.85
C GLY A 672 18.29 -2.34 8.27
N GLN A 673 18.73 -1.10 8.04
CA GLN A 673 20.00 -0.61 8.57
C GLN A 673 19.93 -0.44 10.09
N VAL A 674 21.07 -0.53 10.78
CA VAL A 674 21.13 -0.30 12.23
C VAL A 674 21.76 1.05 12.49
N LEU A 675 20.96 1.98 13.04
CA LEU A 675 21.42 3.28 13.49
C LEU A 675 21.99 3.17 14.90
N ILE A 676 23.24 3.57 15.06
CA ILE A 676 23.95 3.68 16.32
C ILE A 676 24.09 5.16 16.69
N THR A 677 23.68 5.54 17.90
CA THR A 677 23.67 6.95 18.33
C THR A 677 24.34 7.15 19.69
N GLY A 678 25.14 8.22 19.80
CA GLY A 678 25.70 8.72 21.05
C GLY A 678 26.60 7.73 21.80
N GLY A 679 26.63 7.81 23.12
CA GLY A 679 27.53 7.04 23.97
C GLY A 679 28.78 7.83 24.37
N PHE A 680 29.77 7.12 24.90
CA PHE A 680 30.98 7.72 25.46
C PHE A 680 32.25 6.96 25.05
N ASN A 681 33.33 7.70 24.81
CA ASN A 681 34.66 7.16 24.48
C ASN A 681 35.81 8.07 24.93
N ASN A 682 35.75 8.50 26.20
CA ASN A 682 36.51 9.61 26.83
C ASN A 682 35.86 10.98 26.63
N ASN A 683 35.01 11.13 25.61
CA ASN A 683 34.12 12.28 25.44
C ASN A 683 32.69 11.79 25.21
N TYR A 684 31.72 12.65 25.53
CA TYR A 684 30.33 12.43 25.16
C TYR A 684 30.18 12.57 23.65
N LEU A 685 29.55 11.58 23.02
CA LEU A 685 29.40 11.55 21.57
C LEU A 685 28.04 12.10 21.16
N ASN A 686 28.04 12.95 20.13
CA ASN A 686 26.85 13.29 19.34
C ASN A 686 26.85 12.58 17.97
N SER A 687 27.91 11.84 17.65
CA SER A 687 28.03 11.13 16.38
C SER A 687 27.04 9.98 16.28
N ALA A 688 26.55 9.76 15.07
CA ALA A 688 25.72 8.64 14.70
C ALA A 688 26.24 7.94 13.45
N GLU A 689 26.03 6.63 13.37
CA GLU A 689 26.55 5.77 12.32
C GLU A 689 25.52 4.72 11.93
N LEU A 690 25.52 4.31 10.67
CA LEU A 690 24.63 3.31 10.09
C LEU A 690 25.41 2.06 9.73
N TYR A 691 24.92 0.91 10.17
CA TYR A 691 25.36 -0.39 9.68
C TYR A 691 24.38 -0.92 8.65
N ASP A 692 24.90 -1.25 7.47
CA ASP A 692 24.13 -1.93 6.43
C ASP A 692 24.37 -3.45 6.50
N PRO A 693 23.37 -4.25 6.90
CA PRO A 693 23.52 -5.70 7.02
C PRO A 693 23.64 -6.42 5.66
N LEU A 694 23.26 -5.79 4.54
CA LEU A 694 23.36 -6.39 3.21
C LEU A 694 24.81 -6.33 2.70
N THR A 695 25.48 -5.21 2.94
CA THR A 695 26.88 -5.00 2.50
C THR A 695 27.90 -5.27 3.60
N GLY A 696 27.47 -5.32 4.87
CA GLY A 696 28.36 -5.44 6.02
C GLY A 696 29.20 -4.18 6.28
N THR A 697 28.75 -3.01 5.81
CA THR A 697 29.52 -1.76 5.86
C THR A 697 28.99 -0.78 6.90
N TRP A 698 29.90 0.00 7.47
CA TRP A 698 29.60 1.10 8.39
C TRP A 698 29.73 2.44 7.68
N THR A 699 28.72 3.30 7.81
CA THR A 699 28.72 4.65 7.23
C THR A 699 28.38 5.69 8.28
N ILE A 700 29.11 6.82 8.27
CA ILE A 700 28.80 7.95 9.14
C ILE A 700 27.55 8.66 8.60
N THR A 701 26.63 9.04 9.48
CA THR A 701 25.43 9.83 9.14
C THR A 701 25.47 11.18 9.87
N GLY A 702 24.45 12.03 9.71
CA GLY A 702 24.34 13.30 10.45
C GLY A 702 24.52 13.13 11.96
N ASN A 703 25.04 14.17 12.63
CA ASN A 703 25.27 14.19 14.07
C ASN A 703 24.05 14.76 14.83
N MET A 704 23.81 14.24 16.03
CA MET A 704 22.87 14.84 16.98
C MET A 704 23.34 16.25 17.38
N ASN A 705 22.41 17.12 17.74
CA ASN A 705 22.72 18.47 18.24
C ASN A 705 23.33 18.41 19.64
N TYR A 706 22.88 17.47 20.47
CA TYR A 706 23.43 17.24 21.80
C TYR A 706 24.18 15.92 21.88
N ALA A 707 25.43 15.99 22.35
CA ALA A 707 26.15 14.80 22.79
C ALA A 707 25.45 14.19 23.99
N ARG A 708 25.35 12.85 24.03
CA ARG A 708 24.60 12.13 25.08
C ARG A 708 25.04 10.68 25.21
N MET A 709 25.07 10.20 26.45
CA MET A 709 25.11 8.77 26.77
C MET A 709 23.90 8.39 27.63
N THR A 710 23.55 7.10 27.73
CA THR A 710 22.43 6.60 28.55
C THR A 710 21.06 7.18 28.19
N HIS A 711 20.92 7.69 26.97
CA HIS A 711 19.66 8.12 26.38
C HIS A 711 18.81 6.92 25.95
N THR A 712 17.59 7.18 25.52
CA THR A 712 16.71 6.20 24.90
C THR A 712 16.49 6.52 23.44
N VAL A 713 16.23 5.47 22.65
CA VAL A 713 15.97 5.56 21.22
C VAL A 713 14.67 4.80 20.95
N SER A 714 13.73 5.47 20.30
CA SER A 714 12.41 4.94 19.97
C SER A 714 12.12 5.15 18.49
N ILE A 715 11.76 4.08 17.77
CA ILE A 715 11.27 4.20 16.41
C ILE A 715 9.80 4.63 16.42
N LEU A 716 9.49 5.73 15.75
CA LEU A 716 8.13 6.24 15.62
C LEU A 716 7.40 5.54 14.46
N ARG A 717 6.06 5.62 14.45
CA ARG A 717 5.22 4.97 13.42
C ARG A 717 5.56 5.37 11.98
N ASN A 718 6.07 6.58 11.79
CA ASN A 718 6.48 7.10 10.48
C ASN A 718 7.92 6.70 10.09
N GLY A 719 8.61 5.89 10.91
CA GLY A 719 9.98 5.46 10.68
C GLY A 719 11.05 6.45 11.15
N THR A 720 10.70 7.64 11.66
CA THR A 720 11.70 8.52 12.28
C THR A 720 12.14 7.99 13.63
N ILE A 721 13.37 8.30 14.02
CA ILE A 721 13.95 7.84 15.27
C ILE A 721 13.94 9.00 16.27
N LEU A 722 13.22 8.82 17.37
CA LEU A 722 13.21 9.75 18.49
C LEU A 722 14.31 9.37 19.49
N VAL A 723 15.15 10.34 19.82
CA VAL A 723 16.17 10.24 20.85
C VAL A 723 15.82 11.18 22.00
N THR A 724 15.76 10.67 23.23
CA THR A 724 15.34 11.47 24.39
C THR A 724 16.29 11.34 25.57
N GLY A 725 16.53 12.48 26.23
CA GLY A 725 17.32 12.58 27.45
C GLY A 725 18.77 12.15 27.29
N GLY A 726 19.32 11.58 28.35
CA GLY A 726 20.73 11.20 28.48
C GLY A 726 21.52 12.18 29.34
N TYR A 727 22.83 11.94 29.38
CA TYR A 727 23.77 12.71 30.20
C TYR A 727 24.96 13.18 29.35
N ASN A 728 25.43 14.39 29.58
CA ASN A 728 26.61 14.96 28.93
C ASN A 728 27.46 15.82 29.87
N SER A 729 28.44 16.55 29.34
CA SER A 729 29.36 17.40 30.11
C SER A 729 28.65 18.51 30.90
N SER A 730 27.47 18.93 30.46
CA SER A 730 26.64 19.95 31.12
C SER A 730 25.64 19.33 32.12
N GLY A 731 25.67 18.00 32.29
CA GLY A 731 24.78 17.25 33.17
C GLY A 731 23.66 16.53 32.43
N GLN A 732 22.51 16.39 33.10
CA GLN A 732 21.35 15.66 32.60
C GLN A 732 20.61 16.47 31.54
N LEU A 733 20.07 15.77 30.54
CA LEU A 733 19.37 16.37 29.41
C LEU A 733 17.87 16.14 29.51
N ASN A 734 17.11 17.19 29.21
CA ASN A 734 15.69 17.12 28.87
C ASN A 734 15.46 17.25 27.35
N SER A 735 16.54 17.29 26.57
CA SER A 735 16.45 17.46 25.12
C SER A 735 15.99 16.20 24.42
N ALA A 736 15.13 16.39 23.42
CA ALA A 736 14.67 15.37 22.51
C ALA A 736 14.96 15.80 21.06
N GLU A 737 15.34 14.84 20.23
CA GLU A 737 15.71 15.06 18.83
C GLU A 737 15.18 13.93 17.96
N LEU A 738 14.79 14.26 16.74
CA LEU A 738 14.33 13.33 15.71
C LEU A 738 15.39 13.15 14.65
N TYR A 739 15.68 11.91 14.30
CA TYR A 739 16.44 11.56 13.12
C TYR A 739 15.51 11.08 12.01
N ASN A 740 15.66 11.66 10.82
CA ASN A 740 14.96 11.24 9.62
C ASN A 740 15.89 10.31 8.80
N PRO A 741 15.57 9.01 8.69
CA PRO A 741 16.39 8.05 7.93
C PRO A 741 16.56 8.41 6.45
N THR A 742 15.54 9.00 5.84
CA THR A 742 15.52 9.33 4.41
C THR A 742 16.43 10.51 4.10
N THR A 743 16.38 11.57 4.91
CA THR A 743 17.21 12.77 4.71
C THR A 743 18.56 12.69 5.43
N ARG A 744 18.70 11.74 6.38
CA ARG A 744 19.85 11.58 7.27
C ARG A 744 20.14 12.79 8.16
N GLN A 745 19.11 13.60 8.43
CA GLN A 745 19.21 14.82 9.23
C GLN A 745 18.59 14.67 10.61
N TRP A 746 19.13 15.45 11.56
CA TRP A 746 18.64 15.57 12.92
C TRP A 746 17.89 16.89 13.11
N THR A 747 16.71 16.84 13.74
CA THR A 747 15.92 18.01 14.11
C THR A 747 15.64 18.00 15.60
N ILE A 748 15.75 19.16 16.24
CA ILE A 748 15.41 19.33 17.66
C ILE A 748 13.89 19.36 17.79
N THR A 749 13.35 18.66 18.78
CA THR A 749 11.93 18.77 19.16
C THR A 749 11.76 19.61 20.42
N ASN A 750 10.52 19.79 20.87
CA ASN A 750 10.23 20.31 22.19
C ASN A 750 10.98 19.51 23.28
N PHE A 751 11.37 20.19 24.35
CA PHE A 751 12.07 19.61 25.48
C PHE A 751 11.11 18.99 26.48
N MET A 752 11.54 17.89 27.12
CA MET A 752 10.86 17.32 28.27
C MET A 752 10.87 18.34 29.43
N ASN A 753 9.90 18.24 30.32
CA ASN A 753 9.85 19.03 31.55
C ASN A 753 10.98 18.62 32.49
N ASP A 754 11.21 17.31 32.63
CA ASP A 754 12.27 16.78 33.48
C ASP A 754 13.50 16.35 32.68
N LYS A 755 14.68 16.56 33.29
CA LYS A 755 15.95 16.05 32.77
C LYS A 755 16.10 14.59 33.17
N ARG A 756 16.39 13.70 32.22
CA ARG A 756 16.32 12.24 32.44
C ARG A 756 17.51 11.52 31.84
N TYR A 757 18.04 10.54 32.57
CA TYR A 757 19.03 9.56 32.11
C TYR A 757 18.84 8.27 32.90
N TYR A 758 19.23 7.12 32.33
CA TYR A 758 18.81 5.79 32.82
C TYR A 758 17.27 5.61 32.92
N HIS A 759 16.53 6.42 32.17
CA HIS A 759 15.08 6.31 32.00
C HIS A 759 14.74 5.32 30.88
N THR A 760 13.46 5.05 30.72
CA THR A 760 12.93 4.26 29.59
C THR A 760 11.99 5.10 28.75
N ALA A 761 11.91 4.81 27.46
CA ALA A 761 10.94 5.38 26.53
C ALA A 761 10.21 4.22 25.84
N SER A 762 8.88 4.21 25.93
CA SER A 762 8.02 3.17 25.37
C SER A 762 7.11 3.76 24.32
N VAL A 763 7.13 3.21 23.11
CA VAL A 763 6.19 3.59 22.05
C VAL A 763 4.87 2.89 22.31
N LEU A 764 3.83 3.68 22.57
CA LEU A 764 2.50 3.21 22.93
C LEU A 764 1.75 2.70 21.68
N VAL A 765 0.67 1.94 21.92
CA VAL A 765 -0.15 1.36 20.84
C VAL A 765 -0.74 2.43 19.93
N ASP A 766 -0.98 3.64 20.42
CA ASP A 766 -1.49 4.79 19.66
C ASP A 766 -0.39 5.55 18.88
N GLY A 767 0.89 5.20 19.06
CA GLY A 767 2.04 5.84 18.41
C GLY A 767 2.73 6.91 19.24
N ASN A 768 2.18 7.30 20.39
CA ASN A 768 2.78 8.26 21.30
C ASN A 768 3.96 7.64 22.06
N VAL A 769 4.86 8.45 22.61
CA VAL A 769 6.02 7.95 23.37
C VAL A 769 5.90 8.32 24.83
N LEU A 770 5.79 7.31 25.69
CA LEU A 770 5.81 7.45 27.14
C LEU A 770 7.26 7.36 27.65
N VAL A 771 7.73 8.42 28.31
CA VAL A 771 9.02 8.46 28.99
C VAL A 771 8.81 8.29 30.50
N THR A 772 9.52 7.34 31.12
CA THR A 772 9.33 7.00 32.54
C THR A 772 10.65 6.88 33.29
N GLY A 773 10.63 7.38 34.52
CA GLY A 773 11.74 7.30 35.47
C GLY A 773 12.94 8.17 35.07
N GLY A 774 14.07 7.87 35.69
CA GLY A 774 15.30 8.63 35.55
C GLY A 774 16.02 8.72 36.90
N ARG A 775 17.34 8.76 36.86
CA ARG A 775 18.14 8.91 38.08
C ARG A 775 17.91 10.29 38.70
N ASP A 776 17.95 10.35 40.03
CA ASP A 776 17.50 11.45 40.90
C ASP A 776 16.02 11.42 41.30
N ASN A 777 15.48 10.20 41.43
CA ASN A 777 14.19 9.93 42.07
C ASN A 777 12.98 10.59 41.35
N ILE A 778 13.03 10.60 40.02
CA ILE A 778 11.97 11.11 39.16
C ILE A 778 10.84 10.07 39.06
N SER A 779 9.69 10.37 39.65
CA SER A 779 8.45 9.57 39.52
C SER A 779 7.52 10.07 38.42
N SER A 780 7.72 11.31 37.97
CA SER A 780 6.94 11.91 36.89
C SER A 780 7.10 11.12 35.60
N THR A 781 6.02 11.11 34.82
CA THR A 781 5.99 10.48 33.51
C THR A 781 5.47 11.48 32.50
N GLU A 782 6.05 11.43 31.31
CA GLU A 782 5.76 12.39 30.26
C GLU A 782 5.44 11.66 28.96
N ILE A 783 4.43 12.14 28.25
CA ILE A 783 4.05 11.63 26.93
C ILE A 783 4.38 12.67 25.88
N LEU A 784 5.07 12.23 24.83
CA LEU A 784 5.19 12.95 23.57
C LEU A 784 4.03 12.55 22.66
N TYR A 785 3.18 13.52 22.29
CA TYR A 785 2.12 13.29 21.33
C TYR A 785 2.62 13.42 19.90
N ILE A 786 2.37 12.38 19.11
CA ILE A 786 2.76 12.29 17.70
C ILE A 786 1.45 12.10 16.92
N ASN A 787 0.91 13.21 16.38
CA ASN A 787 -0.33 13.27 15.56
C ASN A 787 -0.26 12.65 14.16
#